data_AF-A0A5R8Z3L9-F1
#
_entry.id   AF-A0A5R8Z3L9-F1
#
_cell.length_a   1.000
_cell.length_b   1.000
_cell.length_c   1.000
_cell.angle_alpha   90.00
_cell.angle_beta   90.00
_cell.angle_gamma   90.00
#
_symmetry.space_group_name_H-M   'P 1'
#
loop_
_entity.id
_entity.type
_entity.pdbx_description
1 polymer ?
#
loop_
_entity_poly.entity_id
_entity_poly.type
_entity_poly.pdbx_seq_one_letter_code
_entity_poly.pdbx_strand_id
1 'polypeptide(L)'
;MEGWAAGETLLAMCGGDHSAPVREITASGLRVATLAEALADDGVAPEPADEPEHGPEPGPHDGPERRPGWANPGPDAGGRPDTTAGDRPDRMADGRSAETERTVPRVRGELRSHARANILPGVVSARVPLKQAMARAERTLIRYAEPLAALWLADRSSRRHAAGHAQEERPPGSAARANPLGPGREPLGEAPAGRLLDMAWRAVIAAGGHDSVTGCGSDETALQVAARIAEAGQTAQAVVDLVAAALAEAAPKGSLVVVNPSPFERTGLVLADLPEGRARLVDAAGRAVPLQRLGHAPTLLDETVMDDLRLLLGRVHERELYGHEIVSWDAADGVFTVTVSRHASGRYAYEDLRRAILEAGPGFWVVRTVAEPVVTVAALVTVPPLGRSVLTSRSPAPAGDRDDAARAEAPQPAGGTAPAGASVPEEAAVPEETAGRAEPAAVAHPLRVDPYGFDPVLDNGLLRVSVAADGTLSLLAADGTEVHGVGRVVHGGDVGDTYNHAPPPIDRLLDRPVDVSVEEICSGPLTGVYEIVREYDWPAAIGDGTALSGNTGWSGGADVRTVVTTRVELRAGEPYARCEITMDVRCRDHRVRWHTPLPRAAAESYAEGQFAVVRRGLTAEGGGGERPIPTFPAESFAAAGGLAVLLDHVSEYEITEGGTELAVTLVRSVGHLSRNRNPYRDEPAGPEIPAPAAQCQGPLSVRLAVLPYAGEWHEVGLPRLAEEFRHDLLAVPGAGRAAQPGRGPDAGPGVGLSVSGEGVVMAALRERDGRLEVRLVAEYPTVTEAVVRGGFTAAWTADALGSPVRPLPVRDGCVRLRLRPFEIATIHLSED
;
A
#
# COMPACT_ATOMS: atom_id res chain seq x y z
N MET A 1 11.51 17.82 35.28
CA MET A 1 10.27 18.62 35.28
C MET A 1 10.61 19.97 34.71
N GLU A 2 10.11 20.26 33.51
CA GLU A 2 9.86 21.59 32.92
C GLU A 2 9.35 21.31 31.50
N GLY A 3 8.22 21.87 31.10
CA GLY A 3 7.78 21.89 29.69
C GLY A 3 6.51 21.13 29.29
N TRP A 4 5.53 20.94 30.18
CA TRP A 4 4.17 20.60 29.75
C TRP A 4 3.26 21.75 30.17
N ALA A 5 2.94 22.63 29.22
CA ALA A 5 2.00 23.70 29.45
C ALA A 5 0.61 23.08 29.67
N ALA A 6 0.00 23.39 30.81
CA ALA A 6 -1.41 23.12 31.06
C ALA A 6 -2.22 23.90 30.01
N GLY A 7 -2.65 23.21 28.95
CA GLY A 7 -3.32 23.83 27.82
C GLY A 7 -3.36 23.00 26.54
N GLU A 8 -2.61 21.91 26.43
CA GLU A 8 -2.68 21.04 25.25
C GLU A 8 -3.79 19.98 25.42
N THR A 9 -4.75 20.03 24.49
CA THR A 9 -5.86 19.10 24.32
C THR A 9 -5.34 17.66 24.23
N LEU A 10 -5.40 16.94 25.34
CA LEU A 10 -5.25 15.49 25.33
C LEU A 10 -6.56 14.89 24.80
N LEU A 11 -6.50 14.16 23.68
CA LEU A 11 -7.64 13.42 23.15
C LEU A 11 -7.76 12.11 23.95
N ALA A 12 -8.65 12.07 24.96
CA ALA A 12 -9.00 10.80 25.61
C ALA A 12 -10.09 10.10 24.78
N MET A 13 -9.82 8.88 24.32
CA MET A 13 -10.81 7.99 23.72
C MET A 13 -11.33 7.05 24.81
N CYS A 14 -12.54 7.28 25.30
CA CYS A 14 -13.19 6.40 26.25
C CYS A 14 -14.16 5.47 25.50
N GLY A 15 -13.97 4.16 25.60
CA GLY A 15 -14.99 3.18 25.21
C GLY A 15 -16.03 3.10 26.33
N GLY A 16 -17.29 3.39 26.03
CA GLY A 16 -18.39 3.25 26.97
C GLY A 16 -18.88 1.80 27.09
N ASP A 17 -19.46 1.46 28.23
CA ASP A 17 -20.27 0.24 28.41
C ASP A 17 -21.41 0.23 27.37
N HIS A 18 -21.51 -0.85 26.61
CA HIS A 18 -22.48 -1.07 25.55
C HIS A 18 -23.93 -1.26 26.05
N SER A 19 -24.18 -1.17 27.36
CA SER A 19 -25.48 -1.43 27.98
C SER A 19 -26.45 -0.23 27.97
N ALA A 20 -26.01 1.01 27.70
CA ALA A 20 -26.89 2.19 27.70
C ALA A 20 -26.53 3.28 26.66
N PRO A 21 -27.50 3.81 25.88
CA PRO A 21 -27.24 4.89 24.93
C PRO A 21 -27.16 6.25 25.65
N VAL A 22 -25.98 6.86 25.69
CA VAL A 22 -25.79 8.26 26.11
C VAL A 22 -25.81 9.18 24.87
N ARG A 23 -26.47 10.33 24.99
CA ARG A 23 -26.77 11.27 23.90
C ARG A 23 -25.55 11.91 23.20
N GLU A 24 -24.34 11.73 23.72
CA GLU A 24 -23.08 12.33 23.23
C GLU A 24 -22.10 11.31 22.63
N ILE A 25 -22.54 10.07 22.39
CA ILE A 25 -21.70 9.00 21.85
C ILE A 25 -21.85 8.94 20.32
N THR A 26 -20.73 8.93 19.58
CA THR A 26 -20.75 8.71 18.13
C THR A 26 -21.22 7.28 17.82
N ALA A 27 -21.63 7.00 16.57
CA ALA A 27 -22.03 5.64 16.14
C ALA A 27 -20.95 4.55 16.36
N SER A 28 -19.72 4.93 16.72
CA SER A 28 -18.58 4.07 17.02
C SER A 28 -18.27 3.89 18.53
N GLY A 29 -19.13 4.38 19.43
CA GLY A 29 -18.94 4.19 20.88
C GLY A 29 -17.85 5.08 21.50
N LEU A 30 -17.42 6.13 20.79
CA LEU A 30 -16.29 6.98 21.17
C LEU A 30 -16.77 8.37 21.59
N ARG A 31 -16.27 8.84 22.74
CA ARG A 31 -16.34 10.25 23.15
C ARG A 31 -14.95 10.86 23.09
N VAL A 32 -14.84 12.05 22.49
CA VAL A 32 -13.64 12.88 22.54
C VAL A 32 -13.82 13.85 23.71
N ALA A 33 -12.94 13.75 24.70
CA ALA A 33 -12.93 14.65 25.85
C ALA A 33 -11.51 15.16 26.10
N THR A 34 -11.41 16.40 26.57
CA THR A 34 -10.18 16.93 27.17
C THR A 34 -9.88 16.17 28.47
N LEU A 35 -8.61 16.14 28.89
CA LEU A 35 -8.22 15.54 30.16
C LEU A 35 -9.02 16.11 31.36
N ALA A 36 -9.37 17.40 31.31
CA ALA A 36 -10.18 18.03 32.34
C ALA A 36 -11.63 17.53 32.36
N GLU A 37 -12.24 17.31 31.19
CA GLU A 37 -13.58 16.74 31.05
C GLU A 37 -13.62 15.26 31.48
N ALA A 38 -12.61 14.47 31.12
CA ALA A 38 -12.52 13.07 31.53
C ALA A 38 -12.38 12.92 33.06
N LEU A 39 -11.59 13.78 33.70
CA LEU A 39 -11.41 13.76 35.16
C LEU A 39 -12.61 14.31 35.95
N ALA A 40 -13.51 15.06 35.31
CA ALA A 40 -14.72 15.58 35.94
C ALA A 40 -15.85 14.53 36.03
N ASP A 41 -15.85 13.53 35.14
CA ASP A 41 -16.89 12.48 35.08
C ASP A 41 -16.67 11.32 36.06
N ASP A 42 -15.46 11.15 36.60
CA ASP A 42 -15.12 10.11 37.60
C ASP A 42 -15.69 10.38 39.02
N GLY A 43 -16.67 11.27 39.14
CA GLY A 43 -17.40 11.55 40.38
C GLY A 43 -18.36 10.44 40.80
N VAL A 44 -17.90 9.19 40.87
CA VAL A 44 -18.63 8.10 41.54
C VAL A 44 -18.57 8.37 43.05
N ALA A 45 -19.72 8.67 43.64
CA ALA A 45 -19.85 8.82 45.08
C ALA A 45 -19.41 7.51 45.79
N PRO A 46 -18.63 7.58 46.88
CA PRO A 46 -18.22 6.37 47.60
C PRO A 46 -19.41 5.79 48.36
N GLU A 47 -19.70 4.50 48.18
CA GLU A 47 -20.59 3.77 49.09
C GLU A 47 -19.95 3.63 50.48
N PRO A 48 -20.72 3.75 51.58
CA PRO A 48 -20.20 3.59 52.93
C PRO A 48 -20.01 2.11 53.31
N ALA A 49 -18.94 1.82 54.04
CA ALA A 49 -18.56 0.50 54.51
C ALA A 49 -19.26 0.10 55.83
N ASP A 50 -19.66 -1.18 55.87
CA ASP A 50 -19.86 -2.17 56.95
C ASP A 50 -20.58 -1.80 58.27
N GLU A 51 -21.55 -2.66 58.67
CA GLU A 51 -21.43 -3.52 59.87
C GLU A 51 -22.52 -4.65 59.91
N PRO A 52 -22.29 -5.76 60.66
CA PRO A 52 -22.94 -7.07 60.46
C PRO A 52 -24.04 -7.36 61.50
N GLU A 53 -25.02 -8.23 61.20
CA GLU A 53 -25.76 -8.96 62.25
C GLU A 53 -26.51 -10.23 61.76
N HIS A 54 -26.82 -11.07 62.74
CA HIS A 54 -27.10 -12.51 62.77
C HIS A 54 -28.31 -13.09 61.98
N GLY A 55 -28.25 -14.40 61.71
CA GLY A 55 -29.38 -15.24 61.26
C GLY A 55 -30.50 -15.44 62.30
N PRO A 56 -31.60 -16.16 61.98
CA PRO A 56 -31.57 -17.63 61.80
C PRO A 56 -32.54 -18.23 60.73
N GLU A 57 -32.47 -19.56 60.58
CA GLU A 57 -33.17 -20.52 59.68
C GLU A 57 -34.73 -20.70 59.90
N PRO A 58 -35.44 -21.78 59.43
CA PRO A 58 -36.01 -21.97 58.08
C PRO A 58 -37.51 -22.44 58.01
N GLY A 59 -38.15 -22.27 56.83
CA GLY A 59 -39.29 -23.07 56.27
C GLY A 59 -40.75 -22.75 56.70
N PRO A 60 -41.82 -23.32 56.07
CA PRO A 60 -41.94 -23.96 54.74
C PRO A 60 -43.26 -23.67 53.94
N HIS A 61 -43.37 -24.23 52.71
CA HIS A 61 -44.57 -24.62 51.91
C HIS A 61 -45.70 -23.60 51.52
N ASP A 62 -45.88 -23.34 50.20
CA ASP A 62 -46.96 -23.90 49.33
C ASP A 62 -47.02 -23.18 47.96
N GLY A 63 -47.23 -23.93 46.86
CA GLY A 63 -47.32 -23.41 45.47
C GLY A 63 -48.75 -23.01 45.06
N PRO A 64 -49.14 -23.16 43.78
CA PRO A 64 -48.51 -22.76 42.52
C PRO A 64 -49.39 -21.73 41.76
N GLU A 65 -48.97 -21.28 40.56
CA GLU A 65 -49.79 -21.05 39.35
C GLU A 65 -49.46 -19.81 38.49
N ARG A 66 -49.31 -20.11 37.19
CA ARG A 66 -49.74 -19.36 36.00
C ARG A 66 -49.05 -18.03 35.64
N ARG A 67 -48.27 -18.11 34.54
CA ARG A 67 -48.13 -17.02 33.55
C ARG A 67 -49.48 -16.74 32.90
N PRO A 68 -49.78 -15.47 32.53
CA PRO A 68 -49.74 -15.16 31.10
C PRO A 68 -49.31 -13.71 30.74
N GLY A 69 -48.67 -13.60 29.57
CA GLY A 69 -48.93 -12.57 28.55
C GLY A 69 -48.71 -11.10 28.89
N TRP A 70 -47.59 -10.53 28.44
CA TRP A 70 -47.49 -9.09 28.22
C TRP A 70 -48.08 -8.72 26.86
N ALA A 71 -49.23 -8.06 26.93
CA ALA A 71 -49.82 -7.30 25.84
C ALA A 71 -49.29 -5.85 25.88
N ASN A 72 -48.92 -5.34 24.72
CA ASN A 72 -48.69 -3.91 24.46
C ASN A 72 -49.95 -3.08 24.78
N PRO A 73 -49.79 -1.85 25.30
CA PRO A 73 -50.72 -0.78 25.00
C PRO A 73 -50.04 0.32 24.17
N GLY A 74 -50.72 0.69 23.09
CA GLY A 74 -50.51 1.91 22.34
C GLY A 74 -51.07 3.16 23.06
N PRO A 75 -51.13 4.30 22.34
CA PRO A 75 -50.92 5.63 22.91
C PRO A 75 -52.22 6.34 23.29
N ASP A 76 -52.20 7.20 24.31
CA ASP A 76 -52.63 8.60 24.13
C ASP A 76 -52.41 9.53 25.34
N ALA A 77 -52.08 10.77 24.96
CA ALA A 77 -52.43 12.07 25.55
C ALA A 77 -52.01 12.47 26.99
N GLY A 78 -51.11 13.45 27.03
CA GLY A 78 -51.50 14.78 27.52
C GLY A 78 -50.98 15.21 28.90
N GLY A 79 -49.85 15.93 28.91
CA GLY A 79 -49.43 16.73 30.06
C GLY A 79 -48.08 17.40 29.88
N ARG A 80 -48.07 18.63 29.32
CA ARG A 80 -46.94 19.56 29.52
C ARG A 80 -47.06 20.16 30.93
N PRO A 81 -45.92 20.31 31.63
CA PRO A 81 -45.51 21.67 31.91
C PRO A 81 -44.01 21.91 31.64
N ASP A 82 -43.78 23.06 31.01
CA ASP A 82 -42.68 24.03 31.16
C ASP A 82 -41.39 23.61 31.90
N THR A 83 -40.28 23.59 31.17
CA THR A 83 -38.94 23.82 31.72
C THR A 83 -38.16 24.77 30.81
N THR A 84 -38.32 26.06 31.07
CA THR A 84 -37.32 27.08 30.76
C THR A 84 -36.30 27.14 31.90
N ALA A 85 -35.18 26.44 31.74
CA ALA A 85 -33.90 26.67 32.41
C ALA A 85 -32.88 25.80 31.65
N GLY A 86 -31.90 26.31 30.92
CA GLY A 86 -31.09 27.48 31.20
C GLY A 86 -29.65 26.99 31.12
N ASP A 87 -29.18 26.80 29.89
CA ASP A 87 -27.77 26.63 29.57
C ASP A 87 -26.97 27.77 30.21
N ARG A 88 -26.07 27.44 31.15
CA ARG A 88 -24.98 28.34 31.55
C ARG A 88 -23.72 27.53 31.87
N PRO A 89 -22.58 27.85 31.22
CA PRO A 89 -21.27 27.32 31.56
C PRO A 89 -20.65 28.22 32.65
N ASP A 90 -21.09 28.10 33.90
CA ASP A 90 -20.58 28.93 35.01
C ASP A 90 -20.27 28.08 36.27
N ARG A 91 -19.57 26.97 36.07
CA ARG A 91 -18.99 26.16 37.16
C ARG A 91 -17.49 25.83 36.97
N MET A 92 -16.75 26.69 36.29
CA MET A 92 -15.28 26.63 36.25
C MET A 92 -14.65 27.87 36.90
N ALA A 93 -15.05 28.23 38.12
CA ALA A 93 -14.31 29.24 38.88
C ALA A 93 -14.69 29.23 40.38
N ASP A 94 -14.69 28.09 41.05
CA ASP A 94 -14.53 28.07 42.52
C ASP A 94 -14.21 26.64 43.00
N GLY A 95 -12.92 26.40 43.22
CA GLY A 95 -12.39 25.10 43.63
C GLY A 95 -10.88 25.07 43.79
N ARG A 96 -10.24 26.22 44.05
CA ARG A 96 -8.84 26.23 44.52
C ARG A 96 -8.84 26.22 46.04
N SER A 97 -9.10 25.07 46.63
CA SER A 97 -8.87 24.86 48.06
C SER A 97 -8.48 23.42 48.32
N ALA A 98 -7.21 23.24 48.68
CA ALA A 98 -6.56 22.03 49.17
C ALA A 98 -6.40 20.87 48.16
N GLU A 99 -5.62 21.09 47.10
CA GLU A 99 -5.02 20.00 46.34
C GLU A 99 -3.99 19.28 47.22
N THR A 100 -4.41 18.16 47.80
CA THR A 100 -3.46 17.09 48.10
C THR A 100 -2.95 16.63 46.73
N GLU A 101 -1.67 16.87 46.41
CA GLU A 101 -1.03 16.35 45.19
C GLU A 101 -1.11 14.82 45.20
N ARG A 102 -2.24 14.26 44.77
CA ARG A 102 -2.34 12.85 44.39
C ARG A 102 -1.49 12.69 43.15
N THR A 103 -0.28 12.18 43.32
CA THR A 103 0.56 11.75 42.20
C THR A 103 -0.19 10.66 41.44
N VAL A 104 -0.79 11.02 40.30
CA VAL A 104 -1.47 10.07 39.41
C VAL A 104 -0.41 9.14 38.81
N PRO A 105 -0.64 7.81 38.79
CA PRO A 105 0.28 6.87 38.16
C PRO A 105 0.51 7.21 36.69
N ARG A 106 1.77 7.24 36.27
CA ARG A 106 2.15 7.49 34.87
C ARG A 106 2.42 6.17 34.17
N VAL A 107 1.71 5.92 33.06
CA VAL A 107 1.96 4.78 32.17
C VAL A 107 2.66 5.28 30.90
N ARG A 108 3.63 4.54 30.40
CA ARG A 108 4.42 4.90 29.20
C ARG A 108 4.36 3.76 28.19
N GLY A 109 4.15 4.10 26.92
CA GLY A 109 4.12 3.15 25.82
C GLY A 109 2.70 2.69 25.48
N GLU A 110 2.60 1.56 24.78
CA GLU A 110 1.32 0.96 24.42
C GLU A 110 0.61 0.36 25.63
N LEU A 111 -0.71 0.50 25.70
CA LEU A 111 -1.56 -0.13 26.71
C LEU A 111 -1.99 -1.52 26.25
N ARG A 112 -1.01 -2.38 25.94
CA ARG A 112 -1.21 -3.73 25.38
C ARG A 112 -0.83 -4.81 26.39
N SER A 113 -1.62 -4.92 27.47
CA SER A 113 -1.43 -5.95 28.51
C SER A 113 -2.76 -6.61 28.83
N HIS A 114 -2.81 -7.95 28.82
CA HIS A 114 -4.02 -8.67 29.18
C HIS A 114 -4.11 -8.91 30.69
N ALA A 115 -3.16 -8.36 31.47
CA ALA A 115 -3.19 -8.37 32.93
C ALA A 115 -4.51 -7.84 33.53
N ARG A 116 -5.23 -6.97 32.80
CA ARG A 116 -6.44 -6.28 33.29
C ARG A 116 -7.70 -6.48 32.45
N ALA A 117 -7.56 -6.81 31.16
CA ALA A 117 -8.66 -7.04 30.23
C ALA A 117 -8.17 -7.81 29.00
N ASN A 118 -9.03 -8.53 28.30
CA ASN A 118 -8.64 -9.25 27.09
C ASN A 118 -8.15 -8.29 25.99
N ILE A 119 -6.98 -8.56 25.41
CA ILE A 119 -6.43 -7.82 24.25
C ILE A 119 -7.01 -8.33 22.94
N LEU A 120 -7.36 -9.63 22.87
CA LEU A 120 -7.91 -10.29 21.69
C LEU A 120 -6.96 -10.20 20.48
N PRO A 121 -5.68 -10.61 20.60
CA PRO A 121 -4.65 -10.33 19.60
C PRO A 121 -4.87 -11.02 18.24
N GLY A 122 -5.70 -12.07 18.19
CA GLY A 122 -6.01 -12.81 16.98
C GLY A 122 -6.82 -12.02 15.94
N VAL A 123 -7.38 -10.86 16.30
CA VAL A 123 -8.08 -9.98 15.35
C VAL A 123 -7.15 -9.39 14.28
N VAL A 124 -5.85 -9.33 14.56
CA VAL A 124 -4.84 -8.82 13.60
C VAL A 124 -4.77 -9.74 12.38
N SER A 125 -4.88 -11.05 12.58
CA SER A 125 -4.78 -12.08 11.54
C SER A 125 -6.12 -12.69 11.12
N ALA A 126 -7.23 -12.34 11.78
CA ALA A 126 -8.57 -12.75 11.34
C ALA A 126 -8.92 -12.10 9.99
N ARG A 127 -9.46 -12.87 9.04
CA ARG A 127 -9.93 -12.33 7.74
C ARG A 127 -8.89 -11.41 7.06
N VAL A 128 -7.65 -11.90 6.91
CA VAL A 128 -6.54 -11.19 6.25
C VAL A 128 -6.94 -10.44 4.97
N PRO A 129 -7.82 -10.98 4.08
CA PRO A 129 -8.27 -10.23 2.90
C PRO A 129 -8.89 -8.85 3.20
N LEU A 130 -9.56 -8.67 4.35
CA LEU A 130 -10.06 -7.35 4.76
C LEU A 130 -8.94 -6.37 5.09
N LYS A 131 -7.86 -6.83 5.75
CA LYS A 131 -6.70 -6.00 6.11
C LYS A 131 -5.97 -5.56 4.84
N GLN A 132 -5.79 -6.49 3.91
CA GLN A 132 -5.19 -6.20 2.61
C GLN A 132 -6.03 -5.21 1.80
N ALA A 133 -7.36 -5.38 1.79
CA ALA A 133 -8.26 -4.46 1.10
C ALA A 133 -8.22 -3.05 1.72
N MET A 134 -8.24 -2.96 3.06
CA MET A 134 -8.15 -1.69 3.77
C MET A 134 -6.82 -0.99 3.48
N ALA A 135 -5.69 -1.70 3.63
CA ALA A 135 -4.36 -1.15 3.38
C ALA A 135 -4.21 -0.63 1.94
N ARG A 136 -4.81 -1.31 0.95
CA ARG A 136 -4.86 -0.82 -0.44
C ARG A 136 -5.71 0.45 -0.57
N ALA A 137 -6.91 0.48 0.01
CA ALA A 137 -7.80 1.63 -0.05
C ALA A 137 -7.18 2.87 0.62
N GLU A 138 -6.65 2.71 1.84
CA GLU A 138 -5.96 3.79 2.58
C GLU A 138 -4.75 4.30 1.82
N ARG A 139 -3.93 3.40 1.26
CA ARG A 139 -2.78 3.80 0.45
C ARG A 139 -3.18 4.57 -0.80
N THR A 140 -4.13 4.06 -1.57
CA THR A 140 -4.63 4.74 -2.76
C THR A 140 -5.15 6.13 -2.39
N LEU A 141 -5.85 6.27 -1.27
CA LEU A 141 -6.39 7.54 -0.81
C LEU A 141 -5.28 8.51 -0.35
N ILE A 142 -4.44 8.09 0.60
CA ILE A 142 -3.50 8.94 1.35
C ILE A 142 -2.21 9.23 0.56
N ARG A 143 -1.77 8.32 -0.30
CA ARG A 143 -0.49 8.45 -1.04
C ARG A 143 -0.65 8.80 -2.51
N TYR A 144 -1.79 8.49 -3.12
CA TYR A 144 -2.03 8.76 -4.54
C TYR A 144 -3.15 9.79 -4.74
N ALA A 145 -4.36 9.56 -4.27
CA ALA A 145 -5.52 10.39 -4.56
C ALA A 145 -5.38 11.80 -3.97
N GLU A 146 -5.24 11.94 -2.64
CA GLU A 146 -5.14 13.26 -2.00
C GLU A 146 -3.91 14.07 -2.47
N PRO A 147 -2.68 13.52 -2.41
CA PRO A 147 -1.49 14.31 -2.74
C PRO A 147 -1.49 14.73 -4.21
N LEU A 148 -1.83 13.81 -5.11
CA LEU A 148 -1.77 14.09 -6.54
C LEU A 148 -2.93 14.98 -6.98
N ALA A 149 -4.13 14.85 -6.41
CA ALA A 149 -5.21 15.80 -6.68
C ALA A 149 -4.85 17.22 -6.19
N ALA A 150 -4.29 17.33 -4.98
CA ALA A 150 -3.85 18.60 -4.42
C ALA A 150 -2.78 19.28 -5.29
N LEU A 151 -1.88 18.51 -5.91
CA LEU A 151 -0.77 19.04 -6.71
C LEU A 151 -1.13 19.26 -8.19
N TRP A 152 -1.94 18.39 -8.79
CA TRP A 152 -2.11 18.31 -10.25
C TRP A 152 -3.52 18.61 -10.76
N LEU A 153 -4.56 18.57 -9.92
CA LEU A 153 -5.93 18.95 -10.29
C LEU A 153 -6.37 20.32 -9.79
N ALA A 154 -5.79 20.81 -8.69
CA ALA A 154 -6.13 22.12 -8.15
C ALA A 154 -5.78 23.21 -9.17
N ASP A 155 -6.82 23.89 -9.70
CA ASP A 155 -6.65 25.03 -10.58
C ASP A 155 -5.82 26.10 -9.86
N ARG A 156 -4.60 26.34 -10.33
CA ARG A 156 -3.68 27.34 -9.76
C ARG A 156 -4.30 28.75 -9.78
N SER A 157 -5.35 28.99 -10.57
CA SER A 157 -6.07 30.27 -10.58
C SER A 157 -7.01 30.46 -9.37
N SER A 158 -7.51 29.38 -8.77
CA SER A 158 -8.35 29.39 -7.56
C SER A 158 -7.57 29.73 -6.30
N ARG A 159 -6.29 29.28 -6.20
CA ARG A 159 -5.39 29.63 -5.09
C ARG A 159 -5.15 31.14 -4.96
N ARG A 160 -5.21 31.87 -6.08
CA ARG A 160 -5.04 33.34 -6.10
C ARG A 160 -6.27 34.12 -5.64
N HIS A 161 -7.47 33.54 -5.72
CA HIS A 161 -8.72 34.25 -5.42
C HIS A 161 -9.21 34.02 -3.98
N ALA A 162 -8.90 32.87 -3.37
CA ALA A 162 -9.28 32.58 -1.98
C ALA A 162 -8.51 33.44 -0.96
N ALA A 163 -7.28 33.88 -1.27
CA ALA A 163 -6.51 34.79 -0.44
C ALA A 163 -7.05 36.23 -0.40
N GLY A 164 -7.99 36.59 -1.30
CA GLY A 164 -8.53 37.95 -1.45
C GLY A 164 -9.89 38.20 -0.80
N HIS A 165 -10.53 37.20 -0.19
CA HIS A 165 -11.88 37.34 0.39
C HIS A 165 -11.90 37.04 1.89
N ALA A 166 -11.14 37.84 2.63
CA ALA A 166 -11.29 37.99 4.07
C ALA A 166 -11.62 39.45 4.43
N GLN A 167 -12.60 40.07 3.76
CA GLN A 167 -13.31 41.26 4.22
C GLN A 167 -14.38 41.66 3.20
N GLU A 168 -15.65 41.41 3.50
CA GLU A 168 -16.75 42.35 3.25
C GLU A 168 -18.06 41.77 3.79
N GLU A 169 -18.57 42.39 4.85
CA GLU A 169 -19.91 42.15 5.40
C GLU A 169 -20.96 42.50 4.33
N ARG A 170 -21.82 41.54 3.99
CA ARG A 170 -22.99 41.80 3.15
C ARG A 170 -24.19 42.21 4.01
N PRO A 171 -24.89 43.32 3.68
CA PRO A 171 -26.07 43.74 4.42
C PRO A 171 -27.29 42.86 4.09
N PRO A 172 -28.26 42.73 5.02
CA PRO A 172 -29.40 41.85 4.82
C PRO A 172 -30.48 42.54 3.98
N GLY A 173 -30.90 41.89 2.89
CA GLY A 173 -32.16 42.19 2.21
C GLY A 173 -32.04 42.39 0.70
N SER A 174 -32.25 41.31 -0.05
CA SER A 174 -32.91 41.37 -1.37
C SER A 174 -33.16 39.95 -1.88
N ALA A 175 -34.39 39.47 -1.68
CA ALA A 175 -34.89 38.27 -2.33
C ALA A 175 -35.24 38.62 -3.79
N ALA A 176 -34.37 38.27 -4.74
CA ALA A 176 -34.67 38.29 -6.16
C ALA A 176 -34.61 36.86 -6.71
N ARG A 177 -35.77 36.36 -7.13
CA ARG A 177 -35.94 35.07 -7.82
C ARG A 177 -35.20 35.14 -9.17
N ALA A 178 -34.23 34.25 -9.38
CA ALA A 178 -33.59 34.05 -10.67
C ALA A 178 -34.18 32.83 -11.41
N ASN A 179 -34.23 32.99 -12.73
CA ASN A 179 -34.92 32.21 -13.76
C ASN A 179 -34.27 30.82 -14.03
N PRO A 180 -35.00 29.70 -14.21
CA PRO A 180 -34.40 28.35 -14.26
C PRO A 180 -33.79 27.90 -15.60
N LEU A 181 -33.72 28.74 -16.65
CA LEU A 181 -33.39 28.27 -18.01
C LEU A 181 -32.45 29.17 -18.82
N GLY A 182 -31.45 29.77 -18.17
CA GLY A 182 -30.26 30.30 -18.86
C GLY A 182 -29.02 29.46 -18.52
N PRO A 183 -27.91 29.53 -19.29
CA PRO A 183 -26.65 28.92 -18.90
C PRO A 183 -26.07 29.73 -17.72
N GLY A 184 -26.67 29.54 -16.55
CA GLY A 184 -26.23 30.07 -15.29
C GLY A 184 -25.00 29.28 -14.87
N ARG A 185 -23.89 30.00 -14.63
CA ARG A 185 -22.82 29.50 -13.77
C ARG A 185 -23.46 29.05 -12.47
N GLU A 186 -23.45 27.75 -12.22
CA GLU A 186 -23.74 27.23 -10.89
C GLU A 186 -22.82 27.90 -9.86
N PRO A 187 -23.25 28.05 -8.60
CA PRO A 187 -22.34 28.41 -7.52
C PRO A 187 -21.16 27.44 -7.60
N LEU A 188 -19.92 27.91 -7.39
CA LEU A 188 -18.71 27.07 -7.38
C LEU A 188 -18.86 25.99 -6.30
N GLY A 189 -19.55 24.90 -6.63
CA GLY A 189 -19.63 23.69 -5.83
C GLY A 189 -18.24 23.09 -5.76
N GLU A 190 -17.95 22.41 -4.65
CA GLU A 190 -16.71 21.68 -4.45
C GLU A 190 -16.29 20.93 -5.72
N ALA A 191 -15.02 21.08 -6.09
CA ALA A 191 -14.45 20.40 -7.26
C ALA A 191 -14.79 18.90 -7.21
N PRO A 192 -15.11 18.25 -8.34
CA PRO A 192 -15.51 16.84 -8.37
C PRO A 192 -14.59 15.91 -7.57
N ALA A 193 -13.27 16.16 -7.58
CA ALA A 193 -12.28 15.43 -6.80
C ALA A 193 -12.49 15.55 -5.28
N GLY A 194 -12.82 16.74 -4.76
CA GLY A 194 -13.05 16.96 -3.32
C GLY A 194 -14.22 16.13 -2.80
N ARG A 195 -15.35 16.09 -3.53
CA ARG A 195 -16.51 15.26 -3.15
C ARG A 195 -16.19 13.76 -3.16
N LEU A 196 -15.39 13.30 -4.13
CA LEU A 196 -14.95 11.91 -4.18
C LEU A 196 -14.02 11.56 -3.01
N LEU A 197 -13.07 12.45 -2.67
CA LEU A 197 -12.21 12.26 -1.51
C LEU A 197 -13.02 12.18 -0.20
N ASP A 198 -14.01 13.05 -0.03
CA ASP A 198 -14.91 13.02 1.13
C ASP A 198 -15.72 11.71 1.22
N MET A 199 -16.24 11.23 0.09
CA MET A 199 -16.95 9.94 0.01
C MET A 199 -16.01 8.79 0.37
N ALA A 200 -14.79 8.77 -0.18
CA ALA A 200 -13.80 7.75 0.10
C ALA A 200 -13.44 7.72 1.60
N TRP A 201 -13.15 8.87 2.21
CA TRP A 201 -12.85 8.97 3.64
C TRP A 201 -14.01 8.52 4.53
N ARG A 202 -15.25 8.92 4.23
CA ARG A 202 -16.42 8.46 4.98
C ARG A 202 -16.54 6.94 4.94
N ALA A 203 -16.29 6.32 3.78
CA ALA A 203 -16.32 4.88 3.62
C ALA A 203 -15.18 4.17 4.39
N VAL A 204 -13.94 4.69 4.33
CA VAL A 204 -12.81 4.19 5.15
C VAL A 204 -13.14 4.26 6.64
N ILE A 205 -13.60 5.42 7.13
CA ILE A 205 -13.94 5.63 8.55
C ILE A 205 -15.07 4.69 8.97
N ALA A 206 -16.10 4.53 8.15
CA ALA A 206 -17.22 3.62 8.43
C ALA A 206 -16.78 2.14 8.48
N ALA A 207 -15.74 1.77 7.74
CA ALA A 207 -15.15 0.43 7.78
C ALA A 207 -14.11 0.26 8.90
N GLY A 208 -13.53 1.35 9.42
CA GLY A 208 -12.48 1.36 10.45
C GLY A 208 -12.97 1.09 11.88
N GLY A 209 -14.26 0.80 12.09
CA GLY A 209 -14.76 0.40 13.40
C GLY A 209 -14.06 -0.85 13.96
N HIS A 210 -13.93 -0.93 15.28
CA HIS A 210 -13.15 -1.98 15.95
C HIS A 210 -13.71 -3.40 15.77
N ASP A 211 -14.98 -3.57 15.42
CA ASP A 211 -15.57 -4.88 15.06
C ASP A 211 -15.67 -5.10 13.53
N SER A 212 -15.34 -4.07 12.76
CA SER A 212 -15.45 -4.06 11.31
C SER A 212 -14.16 -4.56 10.65
N VAL A 213 -13.15 -3.72 10.52
CA VAL A 213 -11.90 -4.07 9.79
C VAL A 213 -11.08 -5.16 10.50
N THR A 214 -11.21 -5.28 11.83
CA THR A 214 -10.68 -6.40 12.63
C THR A 214 -11.30 -7.74 12.25
N GLY A 215 -12.44 -7.74 11.56
CA GLY A 215 -13.05 -8.94 10.98
C GLY A 215 -13.66 -9.87 12.02
N CYS A 216 -13.92 -9.39 13.24
CA CYS A 216 -14.48 -10.16 14.34
C CYS A 216 -16.01 -10.07 14.46
N GLY A 217 -16.68 -9.58 13.40
CA GLY A 217 -18.13 -9.68 13.20
C GLY A 217 -18.57 -10.95 12.47
N SER A 218 -19.89 -11.07 12.26
CA SER A 218 -20.49 -12.16 11.47
C SER A 218 -20.06 -12.08 9.99
N ASP A 219 -20.32 -13.13 9.22
CA ASP A 219 -19.99 -13.14 7.79
C ASP A 219 -20.76 -12.05 7.02
N GLU A 220 -22.02 -11.78 7.37
CA GLU A 220 -22.82 -10.70 6.77
C GLU A 220 -22.21 -9.33 7.06
N THR A 221 -21.72 -9.13 8.29
CA THR A 221 -21.04 -7.89 8.68
C THR A 221 -19.74 -7.73 7.89
N ALA A 222 -18.92 -8.77 7.86
CA ALA A 222 -17.66 -8.78 7.12
C ALA A 222 -17.86 -8.51 5.62
N LEU A 223 -18.92 -9.05 5.01
CA LEU A 223 -19.28 -8.81 3.61
C LEU A 223 -19.63 -7.33 3.38
N GLN A 224 -20.43 -6.71 4.26
CA GLN A 224 -20.75 -5.28 4.16
C GLN A 224 -19.52 -4.39 4.35
N VAL A 225 -18.64 -4.75 5.29
CA VAL A 225 -17.38 -4.03 5.51
C VAL A 225 -16.48 -4.13 4.28
N ALA A 226 -16.33 -5.32 3.70
CA ALA A 226 -15.59 -5.51 2.46
C ALA A 226 -16.14 -4.64 1.32
N ALA A 227 -17.47 -4.56 1.18
CA ALA A 227 -18.12 -3.71 0.18
C ALA A 227 -17.81 -2.22 0.38
N ARG A 228 -17.86 -1.72 1.63
CA ARG A 228 -17.49 -0.32 1.95
C ARG A 228 -16.02 -0.02 1.69
N ILE A 229 -15.12 -0.95 2.02
CA ILE A 229 -13.68 -0.81 1.71
C ILE A 229 -13.47 -0.78 0.18
N ALA A 230 -14.19 -1.62 -0.57
CA ALA A 230 -14.12 -1.62 -2.02
C ALA A 230 -14.65 -0.29 -2.62
N GLU A 231 -15.77 0.23 -2.11
CA GLU A 231 -16.30 1.54 -2.48
C GLU A 231 -15.29 2.67 -2.20
N ALA A 232 -14.65 2.66 -1.03
CA ALA A 232 -13.60 3.61 -0.68
C ALA A 232 -12.43 3.54 -1.67
N GLY A 233 -11.92 2.34 -1.93
CA GLY A 233 -10.81 2.13 -2.86
C GLY A 233 -11.13 2.54 -4.29
N GLN A 234 -12.32 2.20 -4.80
CA GLN A 234 -12.77 2.58 -6.14
C GLN A 234 -12.99 4.09 -6.26
N THR A 235 -13.54 4.73 -5.22
CA THR A 235 -13.74 6.18 -5.20
C THR A 235 -12.41 6.92 -5.16
N ALA A 236 -11.44 6.45 -4.36
CA ALA A 236 -10.08 6.98 -4.35
C ALA A 236 -9.39 6.77 -5.71
N GLN A 237 -9.54 5.59 -6.31
CA GLN A 237 -9.01 5.31 -7.65
C GLN A 237 -9.61 6.24 -8.71
N ALA A 238 -10.91 6.56 -8.65
CA ALA A 238 -11.52 7.52 -9.56
C ALA A 238 -10.85 8.90 -9.50
N VAL A 239 -10.40 9.35 -8.32
CA VAL A 239 -9.62 10.59 -8.18
C VAL A 239 -8.24 10.45 -8.82
N VAL A 240 -7.57 9.32 -8.62
CA VAL A 240 -6.30 9.02 -9.30
C VAL A 240 -6.47 8.99 -10.82
N ASP A 241 -7.59 8.46 -11.32
CA ASP A 241 -7.91 8.40 -12.75
C ASP A 241 -8.17 9.81 -13.32
N LEU A 242 -8.83 10.70 -12.56
CA LEU A 242 -8.98 12.11 -12.93
C LEU A 242 -7.62 12.80 -13.04
N VAL A 243 -6.72 12.56 -12.09
CA VAL A 243 -5.33 13.04 -12.15
C VAL A 243 -4.63 12.48 -13.38
N ALA A 244 -4.70 11.16 -13.59
CA ALA A 244 -4.04 10.49 -14.71
C ALA A 244 -4.56 11.03 -16.04
N ALA A 245 -5.86 11.24 -16.20
CA ALA A 245 -6.45 11.84 -17.39
C ALA A 245 -5.90 13.26 -17.64
N ALA A 246 -5.85 14.11 -16.60
CA ALA A 246 -5.30 15.46 -16.72
C ALA A 246 -3.80 15.45 -17.11
N LEU A 247 -3.03 14.52 -16.54
CA LEU A 247 -1.60 14.34 -16.89
C LEU A 247 -1.42 13.79 -18.31
N ALA A 248 -2.27 12.85 -18.74
CA ALA A 248 -2.26 12.27 -20.07
C ALA A 248 -2.56 13.32 -21.13
N GLU A 249 -3.59 14.15 -20.93
CA GLU A 249 -3.96 15.23 -21.86
C GLU A 249 -2.86 16.30 -21.98
N ALA A 250 -2.14 16.57 -20.89
CA ALA A 250 -1.05 17.53 -20.87
C ALA A 250 0.24 17.01 -21.54
N ALA A 251 0.37 15.70 -21.74
CA ALA A 251 1.57 15.07 -22.29
C ALA A 251 1.37 14.64 -23.75
N PRO A 252 2.39 14.75 -24.62
CA PRO A 252 2.26 14.37 -26.03
C PRO A 252 1.81 12.90 -26.24
N LYS A 253 0.94 12.65 -27.22
CA LYS A 253 0.54 11.29 -27.63
C LYS A 253 1.77 10.42 -27.89
N GLY A 254 1.82 9.24 -27.28
CA GLY A 254 2.95 8.30 -27.39
C GLY A 254 4.13 8.55 -26.44
N SER A 255 4.00 9.52 -25.54
CA SER A 255 4.90 9.66 -24.38
C SER A 255 4.40 8.83 -23.19
N LEU A 256 5.24 8.71 -22.15
CA LEU A 256 4.91 8.09 -20.87
C LEU A 256 5.21 9.10 -19.75
N VAL A 257 4.19 9.52 -19.01
CA VAL A 257 4.33 10.35 -17.82
C VAL A 257 4.53 9.44 -16.62
N VAL A 258 5.60 9.66 -15.87
CA VAL A 258 5.90 8.91 -14.65
C VAL A 258 5.83 9.88 -13.47
N VAL A 259 5.02 9.55 -12.46
CA VAL A 259 4.74 10.38 -11.29
C VAL A 259 5.24 9.70 -10.03
N ASN A 260 5.87 10.48 -9.17
CA ASN A 260 6.39 10.04 -7.88
C ASN A 260 5.38 10.39 -6.77
N PRO A 261 4.82 9.40 -6.04
CA PRO A 261 3.94 9.65 -4.90
C PRO A 261 4.69 10.01 -3.60
N SER A 262 6.01 9.79 -3.54
CA SER A 262 6.81 10.01 -2.34
C SER A 262 7.42 11.42 -2.30
N PRO A 263 7.67 11.99 -1.11
CA PRO A 263 8.14 13.37 -0.92
C PRO A 263 9.67 13.51 -1.06
N PHE A 264 10.35 12.53 -1.65
CA PHE A 264 11.78 12.55 -1.94
C PHE A 264 12.02 11.99 -3.34
N GLU A 265 13.20 12.23 -3.92
CA GLU A 265 13.53 11.73 -5.26
C GLU A 265 13.52 10.20 -5.26
N ARG A 266 12.82 9.62 -6.25
CA ARG A 266 12.71 8.17 -6.41
C ARG A 266 13.32 7.76 -7.73
N THR A 267 14.20 6.77 -7.69
CA THR A 267 14.58 5.97 -8.85
C THR A 267 13.86 4.63 -8.72
N GLY A 268 12.97 4.30 -9.66
CA GLY A 268 12.13 3.11 -9.56
C GLY A 268 11.84 2.48 -10.92
N LEU A 269 11.42 1.21 -10.92
CA LEU A 269 11.03 0.50 -12.12
C LEU A 269 9.60 0.84 -12.54
N VAL A 270 9.42 1.06 -13.83
CA VAL A 270 8.12 1.22 -14.48
C VAL A 270 8.03 0.20 -15.61
N LEU A 271 6.92 -0.54 -15.67
CA LEU A 271 6.63 -1.41 -16.81
C LEU A 271 5.94 -0.59 -17.91
N ALA A 272 6.41 -0.75 -19.13
CA ALA A 272 5.82 -0.10 -20.30
C ALA A 272 5.76 -1.06 -21.49
N ASP A 273 4.65 -1.01 -22.21
CA ASP A 273 4.47 -1.67 -23.50
C ASP A 273 4.93 -0.71 -24.61
N LEU A 274 6.01 -1.04 -25.30
CA LEU A 274 6.57 -0.22 -26.37
C LEU A 274 6.52 -0.95 -27.72
N PRO A 275 6.19 -0.27 -28.83
CA PRO A 275 6.38 -0.83 -30.16
C PRO A 275 7.84 -1.26 -30.34
N GLU A 276 8.09 -2.46 -30.86
CA GLU A 276 9.42 -3.05 -30.93
C GLU A 276 10.42 -2.16 -31.68
N GLY A 277 10.00 -1.60 -32.82
CA GLY A 277 10.78 -0.65 -33.63
C GLY A 277 11.04 0.70 -32.95
N ARG A 278 10.48 0.94 -31.75
CA ARG A 278 10.63 2.14 -30.92
C ARG A 278 10.83 1.80 -29.43
N ALA A 279 11.41 0.64 -29.12
CA ALA A 279 11.64 0.19 -27.74
C ALA A 279 12.84 0.88 -27.05
N ARG A 280 12.89 2.21 -27.10
CA ARG A 280 13.84 3.08 -26.38
C ARG A 280 13.08 4.26 -25.77
N LEU A 281 13.33 4.56 -24.51
CA LEU A 281 12.79 5.73 -23.81
C LEU A 281 13.90 6.77 -23.63
N VAL A 282 13.55 8.03 -23.85
CA VAL A 282 14.38 9.19 -23.49
C VAL A 282 13.62 10.14 -22.59
N ASP A 283 14.34 10.77 -21.66
CA ASP A 283 13.77 11.81 -20.81
C ASP A 283 13.61 13.16 -21.54
N ALA A 284 13.10 14.18 -20.84
CA ALA A 284 12.92 15.52 -21.38
C ALA A 284 14.23 16.21 -21.81
N ALA A 285 15.38 15.79 -21.26
CA ALA A 285 16.70 16.25 -21.65
C ALA A 285 17.28 15.46 -22.84
N GLY A 286 16.54 14.49 -23.38
CA GLY A 286 16.98 13.62 -24.47
C GLY A 286 17.95 12.50 -24.04
N ARG A 287 18.17 12.32 -22.73
CA ARG A 287 19.05 11.28 -22.19
C ARG A 287 18.31 9.93 -22.24
N ALA A 288 19.05 8.86 -22.52
CA ALA A 288 18.45 7.53 -22.59
C ALA A 288 18.10 7.03 -21.19
N VAL A 289 16.91 6.47 -21.05
CA VAL A 289 16.46 5.77 -19.84
C VAL A 289 16.94 4.31 -19.92
N PRO A 290 17.56 3.75 -18.87
CA PRO A 290 17.91 2.34 -18.83
C PRO A 290 16.67 1.45 -18.95
N LEU A 291 16.76 0.42 -19.80
CA LEU A 291 15.67 -0.50 -20.10
C LEU A 291 16.14 -1.96 -20.06
N GLN A 292 15.27 -2.84 -19.59
CA GLN A 292 15.37 -4.29 -19.72
C GLN A 292 14.13 -4.80 -20.46
N ARG A 293 14.31 -5.58 -21.52
CA ARG A 293 13.21 -6.25 -22.21
C ARG A 293 12.78 -7.46 -21.39
N LEU A 294 11.49 -7.62 -21.14
CA LEU A 294 10.93 -8.72 -20.36
C LEU A 294 10.23 -9.77 -21.23
N GLY A 295 9.58 -9.34 -22.31
CA GLY A 295 8.85 -10.26 -23.19
C GLY A 295 8.21 -9.55 -24.37
N HIS A 296 7.61 -10.35 -25.26
CA HIS A 296 6.85 -9.86 -26.42
C HIS A 296 5.36 -10.12 -26.18
N ALA A 297 4.51 -9.16 -26.52
CA ALA A 297 3.08 -9.38 -26.54
C ALA A 297 2.69 -10.26 -27.75
N PRO A 298 1.65 -11.10 -27.63
CA PRO A 298 1.09 -11.81 -28.79
C PRO A 298 0.65 -10.82 -29.87
N THR A 299 1.00 -11.08 -31.13
CA THR A 299 0.74 -10.17 -32.25
C THR A 299 -0.47 -10.56 -33.10
N LEU A 300 -0.98 -11.80 -33.01
CA LEU A 300 -2.17 -12.20 -33.77
C LEU A 300 -3.45 -11.83 -32.99
N LEU A 301 -4.27 -10.94 -33.55
CA LEU A 301 -5.56 -10.54 -32.94
C LEU A 301 -6.73 -11.36 -33.48
N ASP A 302 -6.72 -11.65 -34.77
CA ASP A 302 -7.76 -12.43 -35.45
C ASP A 302 -7.23 -13.08 -36.73
N GLU A 303 -7.76 -14.24 -37.07
CA GLU A 303 -7.55 -14.91 -38.35
C GLU A 303 -8.88 -15.51 -38.81
N THR A 304 -9.48 -14.92 -39.85
CA THR A 304 -10.81 -15.29 -40.34
C THR A 304 -10.77 -15.55 -41.84
N VAL A 305 -11.39 -16.62 -42.33
CA VAL A 305 -11.58 -16.85 -43.76
C VAL A 305 -12.78 -16.05 -44.26
N MET A 306 -12.60 -15.30 -45.35
CA MET A 306 -13.65 -14.55 -46.04
C MET A 306 -13.76 -15.02 -47.49
N ASP A 307 -14.97 -15.30 -47.95
CA ASP A 307 -15.31 -15.57 -49.35
C ASP A 307 -15.44 -14.28 -50.18
N ASP A 308 -15.65 -13.15 -49.50
CA ASP A 308 -15.63 -11.80 -50.07
C ASP A 308 -14.85 -10.83 -49.18
N LEU A 309 -13.62 -10.50 -49.60
CA LEU A 309 -12.74 -9.59 -48.88
C LEU A 309 -13.33 -8.17 -48.72
N ARG A 310 -14.32 -7.76 -49.53
CA ARG A 310 -14.99 -6.45 -49.39
C ARG A 310 -15.73 -6.31 -48.05
N LEU A 311 -16.08 -7.43 -47.41
CA LEU A 311 -16.69 -7.44 -46.08
C LEU A 311 -15.76 -6.86 -45.01
N LEU A 312 -14.44 -6.87 -45.24
CA LEU A 312 -13.45 -6.25 -44.34
C LEU A 312 -13.66 -4.73 -44.23
N LEU A 313 -14.04 -4.05 -45.33
CA LEU A 313 -14.30 -2.60 -45.32
C LEU A 313 -15.43 -2.21 -44.36
N GLY A 314 -16.42 -3.10 -44.18
CA GLY A 314 -17.51 -2.88 -43.23
C GLY A 314 -17.09 -3.00 -41.76
N ARG A 315 -15.90 -3.56 -41.48
CA ARG A 315 -15.31 -3.67 -40.13
C ARG A 315 -14.36 -2.53 -39.79
N VAL A 316 -14.00 -1.69 -40.78
CA VAL A 316 -13.07 -0.57 -40.60
C VAL A 316 -13.87 0.71 -40.35
N HIS A 317 -13.58 1.39 -39.24
CA HIS A 317 -14.18 2.68 -38.90
C HIS A 317 -13.10 3.75 -38.94
N GLU A 318 -13.12 4.58 -39.99
CA GLU A 318 -12.05 5.55 -40.28
C GLU A 318 -10.69 4.87 -40.47
N ARG A 319 -9.83 4.88 -39.45
CA ARG A 319 -8.53 4.18 -39.41
C ARG A 319 -8.58 2.96 -38.49
N GLU A 320 -9.68 2.71 -37.79
CA GLU A 320 -9.73 1.73 -36.71
C GLU A 320 -10.23 0.36 -37.16
N LEU A 321 -9.61 -0.68 -36.59
CA LEU A 321 -10.01 -2.08 -36.69
C LEU A 321 -9.66 -2.77 -35.36
N TYR A 322 -10.61 -3.49 -34.75
CA TYR A 322 -10.48 -4.09 -33.41
C TYR A 322 -10.07 -3.10 -32.28
N GLY A 323 -10.48 -1.83 -32.37
CA GLY A 323 -10.10 -0.80 -31.38
C GLY A 323 -8.64 -0.35 -31.47
N HIS A 324 -7.95 -0.71 -32.56
CA HIS A 324 -6.59 -0.29 -32.88
C HIS A 324 -6.55 0.49 -34.19
N GLU A 325 -5.58 1.39 -34.36
CA GLU A 325 -5.37 2.15 -35.58
C GLU A 325 -4.60 1.32 -36.62
N ILE A 326 -5.12 1.20 -37.84
CA ILE A 326 -4.47 0.52 -38.96
C ILE A 326 -3.16 1.22 -39.31
N VAL A 327 -2.06 0.47 -39.33
CA VAL A 327 -0.71 0.92 -39.68
C VAL A 327 -0.42 0.64 -41.15
N SER A 328 -0.65 -0.60 -41.58
CA SER A 328 -0.33 -1.09 -42.91
C SER A 328 -1.21 -2.29 -43.26
N TRP A 329 -1.19 -2.69 -44.53
CA TRP A 329 -1.82 -3.90 -45.03
C TRP A 329 -0.98 -4.50 -46.14
N ASP A 330 -1.06 -5.82 -46.28
CA ASP A 330 -0.40 -6.58 -47.35
C ASP A 330 -1.31 -7.71 -47.82
N ALA A 331 -1.21 -8.05 -49.11
CA ALA A 331 -2.01 -9.10 -49.74
C ALA A 331 -1.09 -10.02 -50.54
N ALA A 332 -0.90 -11.24 -50.07
CA ALA A 332 -0.04 -12.24 -50.69
C ALA A 332 -0.58 -13.66 -50.46
N ASP A 333 -0.45 -14.53 -51.47
CA ASP A 333 -0.74 -15.97 -51.37
C ASP A 333 -2.12 -16.32 -50.78
N GLY A 334 -3.16 -15.52 -51.06
CA GLY A 334 -4.52 -15.72 -50.54
C GLY A 334 -4.70 -15.31 -49.08
N VAL A 335 -3.74 -14.59 -48.49
CA VAL A 335 -3.80 -14.01 -47.16
C VAL A 335 -3.80 -12.49 -47.26
N PHE A 336 -4.77 -11.83 -46.63
CA PHE A 336 -4.83 -10.39 -46.51
C PHE A 336 -4.51 -10.01 -45.06
N THR A 337 -3.31 -9.48 -44.83
CA THR A 337 -2.84 -9.12 -43.50
C THR A 337 -3.07 -7.64 -43.24
N VAL A 338 -3.81 -7.29 -42.19
CA VAL A 338 -3.94 -5.92 -41.69
C VAL A 338 -3.11 -5.78 -40.43
N THR A 339 -2.12 -4.89 -40.46
CA THR A 339 -1.34 -4.54 -39.27
C THR A 339 -1.96 -3.35 -38.56
N VAL A 340 -2.24 -3.49 -37.27
CA VAL A 340 -2.84 -2.46 -36.43
C VAL A 340 -1.93 -2.10 -35.25
N SER A 341 -2.07 -0.92 -34.67
CA SER A 341 -1.30 -0.49 -33.50
C SER A 341 -2.19 0.27 -32.53
N ARG A 342 -1.86 0.23 -31.23
CA ARG A 342 -2.51 1.12 -30.24
C ARG A 342 -2.30 2.60 -30.61
N HIS A 343 -1.15 2.91 -31.23
CA HIS A 343 -0.78 4.27 -31.61
C HIS A 343 -0.04 4.26 -32.95
N ALA A 344 -0.80 4.29 -34.04
CA ALA A 344 -0.21 4.27 -35.37
C ALA A 344 0.43 5.63 -35.70
N SER A 345 1.64 5.60 -36.24
CA SER A 345 2.31 6.78 -36.80
C SER A 345 2.39 6.65 -38.33
N GLY A 346 2.30 7.76 -39.05
CA GLY A 346 2.44 7.78 -40.51
C GLY A 346 1.13 8.04 -41.25
N ARG A 347 1.23 8.15 -42.59
CA ARG A 347 0.11 8.47 -43.48
C ARG A 347 -0.83 7.27 -43.58
N TYR A 348 -2.13 7.51 -43.45
CA TYR A 348 -3.20 6.55 -43.70
C TYR A 348 -4.22 7.22 -44.63
N ALA A 349 -4.63 6.52 -45.68
CA ALA A 349 -5.73 6.91 -46.53
C ALA A 349 -6.64 5.71 -46.75
N TYR A 350 -7.89 5.84 -46.31
CA TYR A 350 -8.90 4.77 -46.44
C TYR A 350 -9.08 4.32 -47.90
N GLU A 351 -8.94 5.24 -48.86
CA GLU A 351 -9.04 4.91 -50.29
C GLU A 351 -7.90 3.99 -50.78
N ASP A 352 -6.72 4.04 -50.18
CA ASP A 352 -5.61 3.16 -50.54
C ASP A 352 -5.87 1.73 -50.03
N LEU A 353 -6.43 1.60 -48.82
CA LEU A 353 -6.88 0.31 -48.28
C LEU A 353 -8.01 -0.28 -49.13
N ARG A 354 -9.00 0.56 -49.48
CA ARG A 354 -10.11 0.18 -50.35
C ARG A 354 -9.61 -0.28 -51.71
N ARG A 355 -8.64 0.41 -52.30
CA ARG A 355 -8.02 0.00 -53.57
C ARG A 355 -7.33 -1.35 -53.45
N ALA A 356 -6.51 -1.57 -52.42
CA ALA A 356 -5.82 -2.84 -52.20
C ALA A 356 -6.80 -4.03 -52.07
N ILE A 357 -7.90 -3.84 -51.35
CA ILE A 357 -8.96 -4.86 -51.20
C ILE A 357 -9.63 -5.18 -52.55
N LEU A 358 -9.85 -4.17 -53.40
CA LEU A 358 -10.45 -4.38 -54.72
C LEU A 358 -9.47 -5.02 -55.72
N GLU A 359 -8.18 -4.70 -55.63
CA GLU A 359 -7.12 -5.25 -56.48
C GLU A 359 -6.79 -6.72 -56.15
N ALA A 360 -6.94 -7.12 -54.88
CA ALA A 360 -6.78 -8.51 -54.45
C ALA A 360 -7.71 -9.49 -55.22
N GLY A 361 -8.87 -9.01 -55.67
CA GLY A 361 -9.77 -9.77 -56.54
C GLY A 361 -10.62 -10.84 -55.81
N PRO A 362 -11.58 -11.45 -56.52
CA PRO A 362 -12.55 -12.38 -55.94
C PRO A 362 -11.93 -13.74 -55.59
N GLY A 363 -12.32 -14.33 -54.45
CA GLY A 363 -11.83 -15.63 -54.00
C GLY A 363 -11.87 -15.76 -52.48
N PHE A 364 -11.50 -16.93 -51.96
CA PHE A 364 -11.33 -17.14 -50.52
C PHE A 364 -10.03 -16.50 -50.05
N TRP A 365 -10.14 -15.59 -49.09
CA TRP A 365 -9.02 -14.91 -48.45
C TRP A 365 -8.96 -15.28 -46.96
N VAL A 366 -7.78 -15.60 -46.46
CA VAL A 366 -7.53 -15.60 -45.02
C VAL A 366 -7.22 -14.17 -44.62
N VAL A 367 -8.13 -13.52 -43.90
CA VAL A 367 -7.90 -12.18 -43.35
C VAL A 367 -7.26 -12.32 -41.99
N ARG A 368 -6.03 -11.84 -41.87
CA ARG A 368 -5.26 -11.85 -40.64
C ARG A 368 -5.15 -10.43 -40.11
N THR A 369 -5.61 -10.19 -38.88
CA THR A 369 -5.34 -8.92 -38.20
C THR A 369 -4.24 -9.14 -37.19
N VAL A 370 -3.12 -8.43 -37.38
CA VAL A 370 -1.96 -8.50 -36.49
C VAL A 370 -1.71 -7.15 -35.83
N ALA A 371 -1.44 -7.13 -34.53
CA ALA A 371 -0.89 -5.96 -33.86
C ALA A 371 0.59 -5.77 -34.23
N GLU A 372 1.08 -4.53 -34.29
CA GLU A 372 2.52 -4.24 -34.28
C GLU A 372 3.18 -5.01 -33.12
N PRO A 373 4.35 -5.63 -33.32
CA PRO A 373 5.10 -6.24 -32.23
C PRO A 373 5.31 -5.24 -31.09
N VAL A 374 4.83 -5.60 -29.91
CA VAL A 374 5.02 -4.83 -28.68
C VAL A 374 5.95 -5.61 -27.77
N VAL A 375 6.93 -4.90 -27.21
CA VAL A 375 7.84 -5.43 -26.20
C VAL A 375 7.46 -4.79 -24.88
N THR A 376 7.25 -5.62 -23.86
CA THR A 376 7.14 -5.15 -22.48
C THR A 376 8.55 -4.93 -21.95
N VAL A 377 8.81 -3.72 -21.46
CA VAL A 377 10.10 -3.31 -20.90
C VAL A 377 9.95 -2.88 -19.45
N ALA A 378 10.93 -3.21 -18.62
CA ALA A 378 11.16 -2.53 -17.35
C ALA A 378 12.07 -1.32 -17.61
N ALA A 379 11.63 -0.13 -17.21
CA ALA A 379 12.37 1.12 -17.32
C ALA A 379 12.76 1.63 -15.94
N LEU A 380 14.04 1.92 -15.72
CA LEU A 380 14.51 2.52 -14.47
C LEU A 380 14.47 4.04 -14.57
N VAL A 381 13.51 4.67 -13.91
CA VAL A 381 13.19 6.09 -14.07
C VAL A 381 13.48 6.84 -12.77
N THR A 382 14.20 7.96 -12.87
CA THR A 382 14.36 8.90 -11.75
C THR A 382 13.34 10.02 -11.87
N VAL A 383 12.59 10.25 -10.79
CA VAL A 383 11.46 11.18 -10.76
C VAL A 383 11.58 12.07 -9.51
N PRO A 384 11.43 13.41 -9.65
CA PRO A 384 11.57 14.33 -8.51
C PRO A 384 10.49 14.10 -7.43
N PRO A 385 10.73 14.58 -6.19
CA PRO A 385 9.78 14.51 -5.08
C PRO A 385 8.38 15.01 -5.45
N LEU A 386 7.35 14.20 -5.18
CA LEU A 386 5.94 14.51 -5.48
C LEU A 386 5.72 15.09 -6.89
N GLY A 387 6.61 14.70 -7.80
CA GLY A 387 6.82 15.34 -9.10
C GLY A 387 6.52 14.39 -10.25
N ARG A 388 6.84 14.83 -11.46
CA ARG A 388 6.68 14.02 -12.67
C ARG A 388 7.82 14.16 -13.66
N SER A 389 8.06 13.10 -14.41
CA SER A 389 8.97 13.01 -15.57
C SER A 389 8.18 12.57 -16.80
N VAL A 390 8.45 13.18 -17.96
CA VAL A 390 7.83 12.78 -19.24
C VAL A 390 8.87 12.10 -20.13
N LEU A 391 8.59 10.87 -20.55
CA LEU A 391 9.47 10.04 -21.35
C LEU A 391 8.92 9.88 -22.76
N THR A 392 9.78 9.90 -23.77
CA THR A 392 9.37 9.71 -25.18
C THR A 392 9.95 8.43 -25.76
N SER A 393 9.11 7.64 -26.41
CA SER A 393 9.55 6.46 -27.17
C SER A 393 10.21 6.90 -28.48
N ARG A 394 11.40 6.35 -28.79
CA ARG A 394 12.16 6.65 -30.02
C ARG A 394 12.62 5.36 -30.70
N SER A 395 12.81 5.43 -32.02
CA SER A 395 13.47 4.36 -32.77
C SER A 395 14.90 4.14 -32.27
N PRO A 396 15.39 2.89 -32.27
CA PRO A 396 16.81 2.63 -32.12
C PRO A 396 17.59 3.43 -33.16
N ALA A 397 18.73 4.02 -32.78
CA ALA A 397 19.66 4.51 -33.79
C ALA A 397 20.10 3.30 -34.64
N PRO A 398 20.29 3.44 -35.98
CA PRO A 398 20.83 2.36 -36.77
C PRO A 398 22.15 1.90 -36.13
N ALA A 399 22.22 0.61 -35.80
CA ALA A 399 23.47 -0.02 -35.42
C ALA A 399 24.39 0.13 -36.63
N GLY A 400 25.42 0.96 -36.51
CA GLY A 400 26.51 0.94 -37.49
C GLY A 400 27.11 -0.46 -37.46
N ASP A 401 27.20 -1.07 -38.65
CA ASP A 401 27.78 -2.39 -38.86
C ASP A 401 29.05 -2.55 -38.03
N ARG A 402 29.00 -3.48 -37.07
CA ARG A 402 30.17 -3.96 -36.34
C ARG A 402 30.77 -5.22 -36.99
N ASP A 403 30.37 -5.58 -38.21
CA ASP A 403 30.75 -6.88 -38.79
C ASP A 403 31.44 -6.86 -40.17
N ASP A 404 31.79 -5.72 -40.75
CA ASP A 404 32.48 -5.66 -42.05
C ASP A 404 33.95 -5.19 -41.99
N ALA A 405 34.71 -5.70 -41.02
CA ALA A 405 36.18 -5.58 -41.00
C ALA A 405 36.90 -6.92 -40.75
N ALA A 406 36.27 -8.05 -41.07
CA ALA A 406 36.85 -9.38 -40.90
C ALA A 406 36.71 -10.29 -42.13
N ARG A 407 36.86 -9.76 -43.35
CA ARG A 407 37.11 -10.56 -44.56
C ARG A 407 37.99 -9.82 -45.57
N ALA A 408 39.31 -9.89 -45.36
CA ALA A 408 40.28 -9.72 -46.44
C ALA A 408 41.38 -10.78 -46.27
N GLU A 409 41.43 -11.64 -47.29
CA GLU A 409 42.39 -12.66 -47.71
C GLU A 409 43.67 -12.90 -46.89
N ALA A 410 43.89 -14.18 -46.60
CA ALA A 410 45.15 -14.72 -46.11
C ALA A 410 46.26 -14.69 -47.17
N PRO A 411 47.50 -14.34 -46.79
CA PRO A 411 48.71 -14.86 -47.42
C PRO A 411 49.43 -15.85 -46.49
N GLN A 412 49.97 -16.90 -47.13
CA GLN A 412 50.78 -17.98 -46.55
C GLN A 412 52.14 -17.52 -45.95
N PRO A 413 52.83 -18.39 -45.17
CA PRO A 413 53.87 -17.97 -44.22
C PRO A 413 55.27 -17.91 -44.84
N ALA A 414 56.11 -16.98 -44.37
CA ALA A 414 57.56 -17.06 -44.53
C ALA A 414 58.29 -16.35 -43.37
N GLY A 415 59.37 -16.98 -42.91
CA GLY A 415 60.06 -16.75 -41.64
C GLY A 415 60.71 -15.39 -41.39
N GLY A 416 61.12 -15.19 -40.13
CA GLY A 416 62.17 -14.22 -39.78
C GLY A 416 62.01 -13.52 -38.43
N THR A 417 62.64 -14.09 -37.40
CA THR A 417 63.33 -13.44 -36.26
C THR A 417 62.87 -12.05 -35.75
N ALA A 418 62.52 -12.00 -34.45
CA ALA A 418 62.56 -10.81 -33.58
C ALA A 418 64.03 -10.35 -33.34
N PRO A 419 64.36 -9.10 -32.87
CA PRO A 419 63.84 -8.55 -31.60
C PRO A 419 63.66 -7.01 -31.46
N ALA A 420 62.88 -6.66 -30.42
CA ALA A 420 62.97 -5.56 -29.45
C ALA A 420 63.26 -4.08 -29.85
N GLY A 421 62.30 -3.21 -29.45
CA GLY A 421 62.55 -1.98 -28.68
C GLY A 421 62.71 -0.68 -29.45
N ALA A 422 61.72 0.22 -29.36
CA ALA A 422 61.90 1.68 -29.27
C ALA A 422 60.55 2.41 -29.11
N SER A 423 60.60 3.44 -28.30
CA SER A 423 59.55 4.37 -27.87
C SER A 423 59.44 5.61 -28.77
N VAL A 424 58.18 6.05 -29.07
CA VAL A 424 57.66 7.44 -29.24
C VAL A 424 58.16 8.22 -30.50
N PRO A 425 57.36 8.99 -31.30
CA PRO A 425 56.30 9.94 -30.88
C PRO A 425 54.98 10.02 -31.68
N GLU A 426 53.95 10.45 -30.95
CA GLU A 426 52.95 11.48 -31.24
C GLU A 426 52.93 12.11 -32.65
N GLU A 427 51.82 11.89 -33.39
CA GLU A 427 51.41 12.76 -34.50
C GLU A 427 49.88 12.96 -34.45
N ALA A 428 49.49 14.22 -34.64
CA ALA A 428 48.25 14.83 -34.19
C ALA A 428 46.98 14.30 -34.88
N ALA A 429 45.99 13.94 -34.08
CA ALA A 429 44.62 13.71 -34.54
C ALA A 429 43.88 15.05 -34.66
N VAL A 430 43.41 15.31 -35.87
CA VAL A 430 42.44 16.36 -36.24
C VAL A 430 41.11 16.04 -35.55
N PRO A 431 40.40 17.01 -34.95
CA PRO A 431 39.17 16.72 -34.22
C PRO A 431 38.03 16.44 -35.21
N GLU A 432 37.59 15.18 -35.27
CA GLU A 432 36.34 14.81 -35.90
C GLU A 432 35.20 15.05 -34.90
N GLU A 433 34.36 16.02 -35.24
CA GLU A 433 33.21 16.48 -34.48
C GLU A 433 32.17 15.35 -34.37
N THR A 434 32.25 14.58 -33.28
CA THR A 434 31.34 13.49 -32.97
C THR A 434 30.04 14.06 -32.40
N ALA A 435 29.01 14.14 -33.23
CA ALA A 435 27.64 14.39 -32.77
C ALA A 435 27.24 13.28 -31.76
N GLY A 436 27.06 13.68 -30.51
CA GLY A 436 27.00 12.80 -29.34
C GLY A 436 25.96 11.69 -29.40
N ARG A 437 26.42 10.43 -29.39
CA ARG A 437 25.65 9.31 -28.83
C ARG A 437 25.63 9.50 -27.32
N ALA A 438 24.52 10.00 -26.78
CA ALA A 438 24.32 10.01 -25.33
C ALA A 438 24.30 8.55 -24.84
N GLU A 439 25.37 8.12 -24.15
CA GLU A 439 25.39 6.85 -23.44
C GLU A 439 24.24 6.82 -22.43
N PRO A 440 23.57 5.67 -22.25
CA PRO A 440 22.57 5.53 -21.20
C PRO A 440 23.20 5.85 -19.84
N ALA A 441 22.41 6.51 -18.98
CA ALA A 441 22.86 6.82 -17.62
C ALA A 441 23.32 5.54 -16.92
N ALA A 442 24.44 5.61 -16.20
CA ALA A 442 24.95 4.48 -15.44
C ALA A 442 23.86 3.99 -14.47
N VAL A 443 23.53 2.70 -14.54
CA VAL A 443 22.59 2.07 -13.62
C VAL A 443 23.30 1.89 -12.28
N ALA A 444 22.74 2.44 -11.20
CA ALA A 444 23.24 2.19 -9.87
C ALA A 444 22.87 0.75 -9.47
N HIS A 445 23.86 -0.02 -8.99
CA HIS A 445 23.66 -1.38 -8.50
C HIS A 445 22.85 -2.29 -9.46
N PRO A 446 23.29 -2.47 -10.71
CA PRO A 446 22.61 -3.37 -11.65
C PRO A 446 22.75 -4.82 -11.18
N LEU A 447 21.80 -5.67 -11.56
CA LEU A 447 21.94 -7.11 -11.37
C LEU A 447 23.12 -7.63 -12.20
N ARG A 448 23.97 -8.41 -11.56
CA ARG A 448 25.04 -9.18 -12.18
C ARG A 448 24.41 -10.35 -12.91
N VAL A 449 24.58 -10.39 -14.22
CA VAL A 449 24.13 -11.51 -15.05
C VAL A 449 25.25 -12.55 -15.05
N ASP A 450 24.95 -13.77 -14.60
CA ASP A 450 25.83 -14.91 -14.80
C ASP A 450 25.42 -15.63 -16.09
N PRO A 451 26.17 -15.47 -17.21
CA PRO A 451 25.81 -16.07 -18.48
C PRO A 451 25.96 -17.61 -18.50
N TYR A 452 26.53 -18.22 -17.45
CA TYR A 452 26.77 -19.66 -17.35
C TYR A 452 26.23 -20.28 -16.05
N GLY A 453 25.50 -19.49 -15.24
CA GLY A 453 25.13 -19.86 -13.87
C GLY A 453 24.15 -21.03 -13.83
N PHE A 454 24.56 -22.13 -13.22
CA PHE A 454 23.69 -23.27 -12.91
C PHE A 454 22.91 -23.09 -11.60
N ASP A 455 23.32 -22.12 -10.77
CA ASP A 455 22.74 -21.87 -9.45
C ASP A 455 21.74 -20.70 -9.50
N PRO A 456 20.54 -20.83 -8.90
CA PRO A 456 19.52 -19.78 -8.89
C PRO A 456 19.93 -18.62 -7.95
N VAL A 457 20.62 -17.62 -8.51
CA VAL A 457 21.21 -16.50 -7.76
C VAL A 457 20.86 -15.15 -8.39
N LEU A 458 20.41 -14.20 -7.57
CA LEU A 458 20.26 -12.78 -7.93
C LEU A 458 21.25 -11.95 -7.11
N ASP A 459 22.01 -11.05 -7.74
CA ASP A 459 23.00 -10.21 -7.04
C ASP A 459 23.04 -8.81 -7.68
N ASN A 460 22.72 -7.76 -6.92
CA ASN A 460 22.83 -6.37 -7.36
C ASN A 460 23.99 -5.61 -6.67
N GLY A 461 24.81 -6.31 -5.89
CA GLY A 461 25.90 -5.76 -5.09
C GLY A 461 25.47 -5.11 -3.77
N LEU A 462 24.18 -4.87 -3.54
CA LEU A 462 23.61 -4.49 -2.23
C LEU A 462 23.10 -5.71 -1.47
N LEU A 463 22.49 -6.63 -2.21
CA LEU A 463 21.96 -7.90 -1.71
C LEU A 463 22.27 -9.00 -2.72
N ARG A 464 22.72 -10.13 -2.21
CA ARG A 464 22.77 -11.40 -2.94
C ARG A 464 21.72 -12.35 -2.39
N VAL A 465 20.90 -12.91 -3.28
CA VAL A 465 19.82 -13.85 -2.99
C VAL A 465 20.13 -15.15 -3.70
N SER A 466 20.12 -16.28 -2.99
CA SER A 466 20.23 -17.61 -3.60
C SER A 466 19.11 -18.52 -3.13
N VAL A 467 18.56 -19.33 -4.04
CA VAL A 467 17.50 -20.30 -3.71
C VAL A 467 18.12 -21.65 -3.34
N ALA A 468 17.80 -22.15 -2.14
CA ALA A 468 18.24 -23.45 -1.67
C ALA A 468 17.39 -24.60 -2.27
N ALA A 469 17.87 -25.84 -2.14
CA ALA A 469 17.19 -27.02 -2.67
C ALA A 469 15.79 -27.27 -2.09
N ASP A 470 15.50 -26.77 -0.88
CA ASP A 470 14.18 -26.82 -0.24
C ASP A 470 13.27 -25.63 -0.61
N GLY A 471 13.74 -24.75 -1.50
CA GLY A 471 13.03 -23.55 -1.94
C GLY A 471 13.08 -22.38 -0.95
N THR A 472 13.85 -22.47 0.13
CA THR A 472 14.11 -21.31 1.00
C THR A 472 15.19 -20.40 0.41
N LEU A 473 15.25 -19.15 0.87
CA LEU A 473 16.23 -18.17 0.40
C LEU A 473 17.41 -18.08 1.37
N SER A 474 18.61 -17.87 0.83
CA SER A 474 19.74 -17.32 1.56
C SER A 474 20.01 -15.90 1.08
N LEU A 475 20.20 -14.98 2.03
CA LEU A 475 20.38 -13.56 1.77
C LEU A 475 21.71 -13.10 2.37
N LEU A 476 22.54 -12.43 1.57
CA LEU A 476 23.80 -11.82 2.00
C LEU A 476 23.79 -10.34 1.62
N ALA A 477 23.73 -9.46 2.63
CA ALA A 477 23.81 -8.02 2.46
C ALA A 477 25.25 -7.55 2.22
N ALA A 478 25.39 -6.38 1.59
CA ALA A 478 26.69 -5.75 1.35
C ALA A 478 27.48 -5.41 2.62
N ASP A 479 26.80 -5.25 3.76
CA ASP A 479 27.43 -5.06 5.07
C ASP A 479 27.96 -6.35 5.70
N GLY A 480 27.77 -7.50 5.04
CA GLY A 480 28.19 -8.82 5.50
C GLY A 480 27.15 -9.56 6.35
N THR A 481 25.98 -8.97 6.61
CA THR A 481 24.88 -9.67 7.31
C THR A 481 24.34 -10.78 6.43
N GLU A 482 24.35 -11.99 6.96
CA GLU A 482 23.93 -13.20 6.25
C GLU A 482 22.83 -13.93 7.01
N VAL A 483 21.87 -14.48 6.27
CA VAL A 483 20.78 -15.31 6.80
C VAL A 483 20.42 -16.41 5.81
N HIS A 484 20.13 -17.60 6.33
CA HIS A 484 19.72 -18.77 5.56
C HIS A 484 18.34 -19.26 6.01
N GLY A 485 17.66 -20.04 5.16
CA GLY A 485 16.36 -20.62 5.51
C GLY A 485 15.22 -19.62 5.53
N VAL A 486 15.39 -18.46 4.87
CA VAL A 486 14.37 -17.42 4.80
C VAL A 486 13.19 -17.93 3.98
N GLY A 487 11.99 -17.79 4.52
CA GLY A 487 10.77 -18.12 3.82
C GLY A 487 10.29 -19.54 3.94
N ARG A 488 10.59 -20.17 5.08
CA ARG A 488 9.95 -21.43 5.47
C ARG A 488 8.47 -21.19 5.73
N VAL A 489 7.59 -21.92 5.04
CA VAL A 489 6.14 -21.81 5.21
C VAL A 489 5.70 -22.85 6.22
N VAL A 490 5.17 -22.41 7.35
CA VAL A 490 4.81 -23.27 8.49
C VAL A 490 3.29 -23.30 8.64
N HIS A 491 2.72 -24.49 8.54
CA HIS A 491 1.31 -24.76 8.78
C HIS A 491 1.12 -25.34 10.20
N GLY A 492 0.27 -24.70 10.99
CA GLY A 492 -0.13 -25.17 12.33
C GLY A 492 -1.65 -25.11 12.50
N GLY A 493 -2.14 -25.69 13.60
CA GLY A 493 -3.56 -25.71 13.88
C GLY A 493 -4.09 -24.46 14.61
N ASP A 494 -5.37 -24.12 14.41
CA ASP A 494 -6.09 -23.11 15.19
C ASP A 494 -7.52 -23.56 15.53
N VAL A 495 -7.76 -23.92 16.79
CA VAL A 495 -9.09 -24.27 17.33
C VAL A 495 -9.81 -23.08 17.98
N GLY A 496 -9.28 -21.87 17.80
CA GLY A 496 -9.80 -20.64 18.38
C GLY A 496 -11.00 -20.07 17.64
N ASP A 497 -11.05 -18.74 17.60
CA ASP A 497 -12.12 -17.94 17.00
C ASP A 497 -11.53 -16.65 16.40
N THR A 498 -12.38 -15.72 15.93
CA THR A 498 -11.87 -14.50 15.28
C THR A 498 -11.06 -13.59 16.22
N TYR A 499 -11.18 -13.74 17.53
CA TYR A 499 -10.48 -12.93 18.52
C TYR A 499 -9.17 -13.55 19.00
N ASN A 500 -9.12 -14.88 19.10
CA ASN A 500 -7.99 -15.59 19.68
C ASN A 500 -7.52 -16.72 18.77
N HIS A 501 -6.23 -16.71 18.45
CA HIS A 501 -5.53 -17.90 18.00
C HIS A 501 -5.38 -18.86 19.18
N ALA A 502 -5.85 -20.10 19.02
CA ALA A 502 -5.72 -21.14 20.03
C ALA A 502 -5.18 -22.40 19.36
N PRO A 503 -3.86 -22.69 19.42
CA PRO A 503 -3.33 -23.92 18.86
C PRO A 503 -3.87 -25.12 19.65
N PRO A 504 -4.07 -26.27 18.97
CA PRO A 504 -4.56 -27.48 19.64
C PRO A 504 -3.56 -27.96 20.72
N PRO A 505 -4.01 -28.73 21.73
CA PRO A 505 -3.13 -29.19 22.82
C PRO A 505 -1.91 -29.97 22.35
N ILE A 506 -2.03 -30.70 21.24
CA ILE A 506 -0.93 -31.35 20.52
C ILE A 506 -0.97 -30.82 19.08
N ASP A 507 -0.27 -29.72 18.84
CA ASP A 507 -0.13 -29.16 17.50
C ASP A 507 1.02 -29.82 16.73
N ARG A 508 0.82 -30.04 15.43
CA ARG A 508 1.86 -30.55 14.53
C ARG A 508 2.17 -29.45 13.53
N LEU A 509 3.32 -28.81 13.72
CA LEU A 509 3.82 -27.83 12.76
C LEU A 509 4.39 -28.57 11.55
N LEU A 510 3.86 -28.26 10.36
CA LEU A 510 4.26 -28.84 9.09
C LEU A 510 4.91 -27.77 8.22
N ASP A 511 6.19 -27.95 7.90
CA ASP A 511 6.99 -26.94 7.20
C ASP A 511 7.83 -27.49 6.04
N ARG A 512 7.80 -28.81 5.82
CA ARG A 512 8.56 -29.49 4.77
C ARG A 512 7.70 -29.67 3.51
N PRO A 513 8.12 -29.12 2.36
CA PRO A 513 7.47 -29.42 1.10
C PRO A 513 7.76 -30.87 0.67
N VAL A 514 6.84 -31.45 -0.10
CA VAL A 514 6.99 -32.77 -0.72
C VAL A 514 7.58 -32.69 -2.12
N ASP A 515 7.45 -31.53 -2.78
CA ASP A 515 8.09 -31.21 -4.06
C ASP A 515 8.47 -29.72 -4.12
N VAL A 516 9.56 -29.42 -4.82
CA VAL A 516 10.08 -28.06 -5.01
C VAL A 516 10.55 -27.90 -6.45
N SER A 517 10.06 -26.88 -7.15
CA SER A 517 10.60 -26.46 -8.43
C SER A 517 10.93 -24.97 -8.42
N VAL A 518 11.96 -24.60 -9.19
CA VAL A 518 12.46 -23.23 -9.30
C VAL A 518 12.61 -22.89 -10.77
N GLU A 519 11.97 -21.80 -11.20
CA GLU A 519 12.02 -21.31 -12.57
C GLU A 519 12.60 -19.89 -12.60
N GLU A 520 13.55 -19.64 -13.49
CA GLU A 520 14.01 -18.28 -13.79
C GLU A 520 13.01 -17.59 -14.73
N ILE A 521 12.36 -16.53 -14.25
CA ILE A 521 11.40 -15.77 -15.05
C ILE A 521 12.11 -14.71 -15.89
N CYS A 522 13.09 -14.02 -15.30
CA CYS A 522 13.97 -13.12 -16.02
C CYS A 522 15.27 -12.86 -15.26
N SER A 523 16.32 -12.55 -16.00
CA SER A 523 17.66 -12.28 -15.46
C SER A 523 18.19 -10.92 -15.91
N GLY A 524 18.03 -9.90 -15.06
CA GLY A 524 18.75 -8.63 -15.09
C GLY A 524 18.76 -7.83 -16.41
N PRO A 525 19.45 -6.67 -16.45
CA PRO A 525 20.24 -6.06 -15.37
C PRO A 525 19.42 -5.15 -14.43
N LEU A 526 18.13 -4.89 -14.70
CA LEU A 526 17.31 -3.98 -13.90
C LEU A 526 16.43 -4.70 -12.87
N THR A 527 15.92 -5.87 -13.21
CA THR A 527 15.16 -6.76 -12.34
C THR A 527 15.51 -8.20 -12.67
N GLY A 528 15.54 -9.05 -11.65
CA GLY A 528 15.68 -10.49 -11.79
C GLY A 528 14.64 -11.16 -10.90
N VAL A 529 14.09 -12.27 -11.40
CA VAL A 529 12.96 -12.94 -10.78
C VAL A 529 13.12 -14.45 -10.87
N TYR A 530 13.00 -15.11 -9.73
CA TYR A 530 12.74 -16.55 -9.65
C TYR A 530 11.32 -16.81 -9.15
N GLU A 531 10.67 -17.80 -9.73
CA GLU A 531 9.44 -18.39 -9.21
C GLU A 531 9.77 -19.72 -8.53
N ILE A 532 9.40 -19.86 -7.26
CA ILE A 532 9.67 -21.04 -6.44
C ILE A 532 8.33 -21.68 -6.09
N VAL A 533 8.03 -22.83 -6.68
CA VAL A 533 6.80 -23.57 -6.43
C VAL A 533 7.09 -24.68 -5.43
N ARG A 534 6.38 -24.67 -4.30
CA ARG A 534 6.49 -25.68 -3.25
C ARG A 534 5.15 -26.35 -3.02
N GLU A 535 5.14 -27.67 -3.08
CA GLU A 535 3.95 -28.47 -2.81
C GLU A 535 3.99 -29.01 -1.39
N TYR A 536 2.85 -28.96 -0.70
CA TYR A 536 2.70 -29.46 0.66
C TYR A 536 1.48 -30.38 0.76
N ASP A 537 1.59 -31.43 1.58
CA ASP A 537 0.46 -32.22 2.03
C ASP A 537 0.05 -31.75 3.43
N TRP A 538 -1.01 -30.95 3.50
CA TRP A 538 -1.53 -30.40 4.75
C TRP A 538 -2.89 -31.03 5.09
N PRO A 539 -3.18 -31.33 6.36
CA PRO A 539 -4.47 -31.89 6.71
C PRO A 539 -5.62 -30.93 6.38
N ALA A 540 -6.72 -31.44 5.81
CA ALA A 540 -7.86 -30.61 5.39
C ALA A 540 -8.49 -29.76 6.51
N ALA A 541 -8.45 -30.25 7.75
CA ALA A 541 -8.90 -29.57 8.95
C ALA A 541 -8.30 -30.26 10.18
N ILE A 542 -8.31 -29.57 11.31
CA ILE A 542 -8.16 -30.25 12.61
C ILE A 542 -9.45 -31.04 12.89
N GLY A 543 -9.32 -32.22 13.51
CA GLY A 543 -10.48 -32.95 14.02
C GLY A 543 -11.31 -32.09 14.98
N ASP A 544 -12.62 -32.32 15.04
CA ASP A 544 -13.48 -31.58 15.95
C ASP A 544 -13.06 -31.90 17.39
N GLY A 545 -12.45 -30.94 18.08
CA GLY A 545 -12.02 -31.07 19.48
C GLY A 545 -13.17 -31.29 20.49
N THR A 546 -14.32 -31.83 20.07
CA THR A 546 -15.45 -32.24 20.89
C THR A 546 -15.21 -33.59 21.57
N ALA A 547 -14.24 -34.39 21.12
CA ALA A 547 -13.84 -35.61 21.79
C ALA A 547 -13.06 -35.28 23.08
N LEU A 548 -13.75 -35.37 24.22
CA LEU A 548 -13.17 -35.45 25.58
C LEU A 548 -12.26 -36.69 25.79
N SER A 549 -11.95 -37.46 24.75
CA SER A 549 -10.94 -38.52 24.81
C SER A 549 -9.60 -37.90 24.43
N GLY A 550 -8.54 -38.16 25.20
CA GLY A 550 -7.20 -37.61 25.03
C GLY A 550 -6.46 -38.04 23.75
N ASN A 551 -7.15 -38.08 22.62
CA ASN A 551 -6.67 -38.33 21.27
C ASN A 551 -6.90 -37.06 20.42
N THR A 552 -6.31 -35.94 20.84
CA THR A 552 -6.52 -34.59 20.26
C THR A 552 -5.49 -34.22 19.18
N GLY A 553 -5.08 -35.20 18.37
CA GLY A 553 -4.28 -34.95 17.17
C GLY A 553 -5.17 -34.82 15.94
N TRP A 554 -4.66 -34.21 14.86
CA TRP A 554 -5.21 -34.19 13.49
C TRP A 554 -6.00 -35.46 13.14
N SER A 555 -7.29 -35.51 13.46
CA SER A 555 -8.10 -36.72 13.31
C SER A 555 -9.35 -36.39 12.50
N GLY A 556 -9.30 -36.64 11.19
CA GLY A 556 -10.53 -36.83 10.42
C GLY A 556 -10.51 -36.44 8.94
N GLY A 557 -9.56 -35.62 8.47
CA GLY A 557 -9.46 -35.21 7.06
C GLY A 557 -8.36 -35.97 6.30
N ALA A 558 -8.58 -36.27 5.02
CA ALA A 558 -7.48 -36.60 4.12
C ALA A 558 -6.58 -35.36 3.97
N ASP A 559 -5.28 -35.58 3.75
CA ASP A 559 -4.38 -34.49 3.41
C ASP A 559 -4.83 -33.83 2.09
N VAL A 560 -4.71 -32.52 2.03
CA VAL A 560 -4.96 -31.67 0.88
C VAL A 560 -3.61 -31.23 0.35
N ARG A 561 -3.36 -31.55 -0.92
CA ARG A 561 -2.21 -31.02 -1.66
C ARG A 561 -2.43 -29.52 -1.87
N THR A 562 -1.56 -28.71 -1.27
CA THR A 562 -1.55 -27.25 -1.40
C THR A 562 -0.25 -26.80 -2.07
N VAL A 563 -0.41 -26.04 -3.15
CA VAL A 563 0.71 -25.41 -3.85
C VAL A 563 0.91 -24.01 -3.29
N VAL A 564 2.14 -23.70 -2.89
CA VAL A 564 2.55 -22.37 -2.46
C VAL A 564 3.64 -21.88 -3.42
N THR A 565 3.33 -20.83 -4.17
CA THR A 565 4.28 -20.20 -5.08
C THR A 565 4.87 -18.97 -4.40
N THR A 566 6.20 -18.89 -4.35
CA THR A 566 6.95 -17.73 -3.87
C THR A 566 7.70 -17.13 -5.06
N ARG A 567 7.27 -15.96 -5.53
CA ARG A 567 8.01 -15.18 -6.51
C ARG A 567 8.97 -14.26 -5.76
N VAL A 568 10.27 -14.47 -5.95
CA VAL A 568 11.32 -13.61 -5.40
C VAL A 568 11.87 -12.69 -6.49
N GLU A 569 11.79 -11.39 -6.25
CA GLU A 569 12.31 -10.35 -7.14
C GLU A 569 13.42 -9.55 -6.45
N LEU A 570 14.52 -9.34 -7.17
CA LEU A 570 15.55 -8.36 -6.81
C LEU A 570 15.62 -7.30 -7.91
N ARG A 571 15.55 -6.02 -7.51
CA ARG A 571 15.66 -4.88 -8.43
C ARG A 571 16.99 -4.18 -8.27
N ALA A 572 17.44 -3.52 -9.33
CA ALA A 572 18.61 -2.65 -9.27
C ALA A 572 18.39 -1.52 -8.25
N GLY A 573 19.37 -1.29 -7.38
CA GLY A 573 19.32 -0.26 -6.34
C GLY A 573 18.50 -0.59 -5.08
N GLU A 574 17.80 -1.73 -5.03
CA GLU A 574 17.04 -2.13 -3.83
C GLU A 574 17.88 -3.05 -2.92
N PRO A 575 17.99 -2.76 -1.60
CA PRO A 575 18.77 -3.59 -0.67
C PRO A 575 17.99 -4.77 -0.08
N TYR A 576 16.75 -5.01 -0.53
CA TYR A 576 15.86 -6.05 -0.01
C TYR A 576 15.36 -6.98 -1.12
N ALA A 577 14.99 -8.21 -0.76
CA ALA A 577 14.35 -9.15 -1.68
C ALA A 577 12.83 -8.98 -1.57
N ARG A 578 12.14 -8.70 -2.68
CA ARG A 578 10.68 -8.66 -2.73
C ARG A 578 10.15 -10.08 -2.87
N CYS A 579 9.15 -10.44 -2.07
CA CYS A 579 8.50 -11.74 -2.12
C CYS A 579 6.99 -11.58 -2.29
N GLU A 580 6.44 -12.22 -3.32
CA GLU A 580 5.01 -12.44 -3.45
C GLU A 580 4.73 -13.94 -3.21
N ILE A 581 3.91 -14.22 -2.21
CA ILE A 581 3.51 -15.56 -1.82
C ILE A 581 2.06 -15.76 -2.24
N THR A 582 1.79 -16.74 -3.10
CA THR A 582 0.44 -17.10 -3.53
C THR A 582 0.11 -18.54 -3.19
N MET A 583 -1.16 -18.79 -2.82
CA MET A 583 -1.69 -20.12 -2.57
C MET A 583 -3.21 -20.14 -2.73
N ASP A 584 -3.78 -21.33 -2.90
CA ASP A 584 -5.22 -21.57 -2.77
C ASP A 584 -5.49 -22.15 -1.37
N VAL A 585 -6.08 -21.34 -0.48
CA VAL A 585 -6.39 -21.73 0.90
C VAL A 585 -7.55 -22.72 0.89
N ARG A 586 -7.25 -23.99 1.15
CA ARG A 586 -8.25 -25.08 1.16
C ARG A 586 -8.48 -25.68 2.54
N CYS A 587 -7.45 -25.70 3.37
CA CYS A 587 -7.54 -26.22 4.73
C CYS A 587 -8.34 -25.26 5.63
N ARG A 588 -8.86 -25.80 6.74
CA ARG A 588 -9.68 -25.08 7.72
C ARG A 588 -9.07 -25.20 9.11
N ASP A 589 -9.46 -24.26 9.99
CA ASP A 589 -9.08 -24.27 11.41
C ASP A 589 -7.55 -24.35 11.58
N HIS A 590 -6.84 -23.46 10.88
CA HIS A 590 -5.38 -23.49 10.78
C HIS A 590 -4.76 -22.09 10.79
N ARG A 591 -3.44 -22.04 10.95
CA ARG A 591 -2.64 -20.82 10.80
C ARG A 591 -1.41 -21.13 9.96
N VAL A 592 -1.23 -20.38 8.87
CA VAL A 592 -0.07 -20.48 7.99
C VAL A 592 0.82 -19.26 8.18
N ARG A 593 2.11 -19.48 8.42
CA ARG A 593 3.09 -18.42 8.71
C ARG A 593 4.32 -18.52 7.82
N TRP A 594 4.90 -17.38 7.51
CA TRP A 594 6.19 -17.23 6.86
C TRP A 594 7.26 -17.03 7.93
N HIS A 595 8.18 -17.98 8.06
CA HIS A 595 9.26 -17.96 9.04
C HIS A 595 10.56 -17.51 8.39
N THR A 596 11.28 -16.65 9.10
CA THR A 596 12.59 -16.14 8.72
C THR A 596 13.54 -16.25 9.91
N PRO A 597 14.60 -17.08 9.83
CA PRO A 597 15.64 -17.10 10.85
C PRO A 597 16.28 -15.72 11.02
N LEU A 598 16.73 -15.41 12.24
CA LEU A 598 17.38 -14.15 12.54
C LEU A 598 18.90 -14.32 12.48
N PRO A 599 19.64 -13.36 11.87
CA PRO A 599 21.11 -13.37 11.89
C PRO A 599 21.70 -13.43 13.31
N ARG A 600 21.00 -12.83 14.28
CA ARG A 600 21.35 -12.83 15.70
C ARG A 600 20.11 -13.08 16.55
N ALA A 601 20.28 -13.80 17.66
CA ALA A 601 19.23 -13.94 18.65
C ALA A 601 18.80 -12.56 19.17
N ALA A 602 17.50 -12.29 19.14
CA ALA A 602 16.90 -11.05 19.55
C ALA A 602 16.20 -11.19 20.91
N ALA A 603 16.39 -10.23 21.81
CA ALA A 603 15.62 -10.12 23.05
C ALA A 603 14.34 -9.27 22.86
N GLU A 604 14.24 -8.58 21.72
CA GLU A 604 13.19 -7.63 21.42
C GLU A 604 12.99 -7.45 19.91
N SER A 605 11.85 -6.86 19.57
CA SER A 605 11.46 -6.48 18.22
C SER A 605 11.07 -5.02 18.15
N TYR A 606 11.11 -4.48 16.93
CA TYR A 606 10.70 -3.14 16.57
C TYR A 606 9.71 -3.24 15.41
N ALA A 607 8.52 -2.69 15.58
CA ALA A 607 7.53 -2.66 14.52
C ALA A 607 6.89 -1.29 14.43
N GLU A 608 6.69 -0.81 13.20
CA GLU A 608 5.90 0.39 12.98
C GLU A 608 4.44 0.11 13.41
N GLY A 609 3.90 1.02 14.20
CA GLY A 609 2.48 1.13 14.52
C GLY A 609 2.02 2.56 14.27
N GLN A 610 0.97 2.99 14.96
CA GLN A 610 0.36 4.31 14.74
C GLN A 610 1.32 5.47 15.05
N PHE A 611 1.99 5.97 14.02
CA PHE A 611 2.95 7.09 14.05
C PHE A 611 4.15 6.87 15.01
N ALA A 612 4.51 5.61 15.26
CA ALA A 612 5.62 5.27 16.13
C ALA A 612 6.19 3.89 15.80
N VAL A 613 7.50 3.72 16.04
CA VAL A 613 8.16 2.41 16.02
C VAL A 613 8.19 1.85 17.43
N VAL A 614 7.37 0.84 17.68
CA VAL A 614 7.14 0.27 19.01
C VAL A 614 8.15 -0.85 19.29
N ARG A 615 8.86 -0.72 20.40
CA ARG A 615 9.77 -1.73 20.93
C ARG A 615 9.00 -2.73 21.80
N ARG A 616 9.11 -4.02 21.52
CA ARG A 616 8.41 -5.11 22.24
C ARG A 616 9.34 -6.25 22.60
N GLY A 617 9.15 -6.85 23.78
CA GLY A 617 9.86 -8.07 24.19
C GLY A 617 9.32 -9.32 23.51
N LEU A 618 9.84 -10.49 23.90
CA LEU A 618 9.43 -11.80 23.36
C LEU A 618 8.21 -12.40 24.08
N THR A 619 7.68 -11.72 25.10
CA THR A 619 6.61 -12.25 25.96
C THR A 619 5.44 -11.29 26.02
N ALA A 620 4.23 -11.83 26.19
CA ALA A 620 3.03 -11.05 26.53
C ALA A 620 2.69 -11.18 28.03
N GLU A 621 2.14 -10.12 28.61
CA GLU A 621 1.78 -10.05 30.03
C GLU A 621 0.43 -10.72 30.34
N GLY A 622 0.51 -11.85 31.05
CA GLY A 622 -0.60 -12.64 31.63
C GLY A 622 -1.68 -11.89 32.43
N GLY A 623 -2.94 -12.31 32.30
CA GLY A 623 -4.06 -12.02 33.23
C GLY A 623 -5.42 -11.92 32.55
N GLY A 624 -6.45 -11.48 33.28
CA GLY A 624 -7.77 -11.16 32.71
C GLY A 624 -8.58 -12.33 32.14
N GLY A 625 -8.14 -13.58 32.33
CA GLY A 625 -8.78 -14.78 31.77
C GLY A 625 -8.35 -15.12 30.34
N GLU A 626 -7.42 -14.37 29.72
CA GLU A 626 -6.85 -14.64 28.40
C GLU A 626 -5.41 -15.16 28.52
N ARG A 627 -5.07 -16.20 27.74
CA ARG A 627 -3.72 -16.79 27.74
C ARG A 627 -2.75 -15.91 26.93
N PRO A 628 -1.55 -15.60 27.47
CA PRO A 628 -0.57 -14.77 26.77
C PRO A 628 -0.05 -15.46 25.52
N ILE A 629 -0.22 -14.81 24.38
CA ILE A 629 0.51 -15.12 23.14
C ILE A 629 1.23 -13.84 22.70
N PRO A 630 2.57 -13.87 22.50
CA PRO A 630 3.36 -12.70 22.11
C PRO A 630 3.23 -12.40 20.62
N THR A 631 2.01 -12.36 20.09
CA THR A 631 1.72 -11.88 18.73
C THR A 631 1.42 -10.39 18.74
N PHE A 632 2.04 -9.67 17.81
CA PHE A 632 2.01 -8.22 17.77
C PHE A 632 1.63 -7.72 16.37
N PRO A 633 0.96 -6.55 16.27
CA PRO A 633 0.71 -5.91 14.99
C PRO A 633 1.95 -5.16 14.50
N ALA A 634 2.13 -5.17 13.18
CA ALA A 634 3.09 -4.33 12.47
C ALA A 634 2.40 -3.72 11.24
N GLU A 635 2.54 -2.41 11.03
CA GLU A 635 1.90 -1.68 9.94
C GLU A 635 2.68 -1.80 8.62
N SER A 636 3.89 -1.23 8.53
CA SER A 636 4.73 -1.33 7.33
C SER A 636 6.01 -2.14 7.49
N PHE A 637 6.46 -2.42 8.72
CA PHE A 637 7.57 -3.33 8.94
C PHE A 637 7.59 -3.92 10.36
N ALA A 638 8.21 -5.08 10.49
CA ALA A 638 8.67 -5.67 11.75
C ALA A 638 10.14 -6.05 11.64
N ALA A 639 10.92 -5.81 12.69
CA ALA A 639 12.37 -6.04 12.69
C ALA A 639 12.85 -6.61 14.03
N ALA A 640 13.83 -7.51 13.96
CA ALA A 640 14.51 -8.10 15.10
C ALA A 640 15.86 -8.68 14.65
N GLY A 641 16.86 -8.74 15.54
CA GLY A 641 18.06 -9.56 15.32
C GLY A 641 18.92 -9.24 14.08
N GLY A 642 18.82 -8.03 13.52
CA GLY A 642 19.49 -7.66 12.26
C GLY A 642 18.74 -8.06 10.99
N LEU A 643 17.43 -8.26 11.09
CA LEU A 643 16.57 -8.54 9.94
C LEU A 643 15.26 -7.75 10.06
N ALA A 644 14.78 -7.23 8.94
CA ALA A 644 13.47 -6.60 8.81
C ALA A 644 12.64 -7.32 7.76
N VAL A 645 11.34 -7.41 8.02
CA VAL A 645 10.32 -7.74 7.02
C VAL A 645 9.50 -6.48 6.77
N LEU A 646 9.54 -5.97 5.54
CA LEU A 646 8.68 -4.89 5.06
C LEU A 646 7.34 -5.46 4.62
N LEU A 647 6.26 -4.81 5.00
CA LEU A 647 4.90 -5.34 4.94
C LEU A 647 4.02 -4.48 4.03
N ASP A 648 3.20 -5.14 3.24
CA ASP A 648 2.25 -4.49 2.34
C ASP A 648 0.91 -4.17 3.01
N HIS A 649 0.66 -4.71 4.20
CA HIS A 649 -0.55 -4.47 4.99
C HIS A 649 -0.26 -4.78 6.46
N VAL A 650 -1.14 -4.29 7.35
CA VAL A 650 -1.07 -4.61 8.77
C VAL A 650 -1.06 -6.11 8.96
N SER A 651 0.00 -6.61 9.59
CA SER A 651 0.26 -8.05 9.74
C SER A 651 0.50 -8.42 11.20
N GLU A 652 0.10 -9.64 11.55
CA GLU A 652 0.46 -10.26 12.82
C GLU A 652 1.87 -10.85 12.69
N TYR A 653 2.77 -10.50 13.60
CA TYR A 653 4.09 -11.10 13.69
C TYR A 653 4.39 -11.62 15.10
N GLU A 654 5.35 -12.53 15.19
CA GLU A 654 5.86 -13.10 16.43
C GLU A 654 7.37 -13.32 16.31
N ILE A 655 8.12 -13.11 17.38
CA ILE A 655 9.51 -13.58 17.48
C ILE A 655 9.48 -14.92 18.22
N THR A 656 9.79 -16.00 17.51
CA THR A 656 9.65 -17.38 17.98
C THR A 656 11.00 -17.99 18.37
N GLU A 657 10.98 -19.25 18.83
CA GLU A 657 12.18 -20.04 19.12
C GLU A 657 13.19 -19.31 20.03
N GLY A 658 12.68 -18.69 21.09
CA GLY A 658 13.48 -17.98 22.07
C GLY A 658 14.25 -16.76 21.54
N GLY A 659 13.80 -16.17 20.44
CA GLY A 659 14.47 -15.00 19.84
C GLY A 659 15.25 -15.29 18.56
N THR A 660 15.10 -16.47 17.96
CA THR A 660 15.95 -16.88 16.82
C THR A 660 15.22 -16.85 15.47
N GLU A 661 13.91 -16.65 15.45
CA GLU A 661 13.13 -16.53 14.22
C GLU A 661 12.09 -15.41 14.33
N LEU A 662 11.82 -14.74 13.19
CA LEU A 662 10.68 -13.86 13.00
C LEU A 662 9.65 -14.58 12.12
N ALA A 663 8.43 -14.70 12.63
CA ALA A 663 7.30 -15.30 11.93
C ALA A 663 6.24 -14.24 11.60
N VAL A 664 5.79 -14.18 10.35
CA VAL A 664 4.66 -13.35 9.90
C VAL A 664 3.49 -14.25 9.53
N THR A 665 2.30 -14.00 10.07
CA THR A 665 1.09 -14.77 9.74
C THR A 665 0.58 -14.39 8.35
N LEU A 666 0.53 -15.37 7.44
CA LEU A 666 0.02 -15.19 6.07
C LEU A 666 -1.50 -15.32 6.02
N VAL A 667 -2.05 -16.31 6.72
CA VAL A 667 -3.49 -16.51 6.89
C VAL A 667 -3.78 -17.24 8.20
N ARG A 668 -4.90 -16.87 8.83
CA ARG A 668 -5.49 -17.57 9.96
C ARG A 668 -6.95 -17.86 9.65
N SER A 669 -7.33 -19.13 9.73
CA SER A 669 -8.64 -19.63 9.31
C SER A 669 -9.34 -20.24 10.51
N VAL A 670 -10.53 -19.72 10.84
CA VAL A 670 -11.35 -20.17 11.97
C VAL A 670 -12.82 -20.20 11.58
N GLY A 671 -13.59 -21.10 12.19
CA GLY A 671 -15.01 -21.31 11.84
C GLY A 671 -16.04 -20.51 12.64
N HIS A 672 -15.63 -19.74 13.66
CA HIS A 672 -16.56 -19.07 14.59
C HIS A 672 -16.11 -17.65 14.89
N LEU A 673 -17.09 -16.76 15.08
CA LEU A 673 -16.90 -15.40 15.56
C LEU A 673 -16.23 -15.41 16.95
N SER A 674 -16.88 -16.04 17.92
CA SER A 674 -16.41 -16.27 19.28
C SER A 674 -16.85 -17.68 19.69
N ARG A 675 -16.12 -18.31 20.60
CA ARG A 675 -16.52 -19.58 21.21
C ARG A 675 -16.89 -19.38 22.69
N ASN A 676 -17.98 -20.01 23.12
CA ASN A 676 -18.33 -20.09 24.55
C ASN A 676 -17.30 -20.91 25.34
N ARG A 677 -16.68 -21.91 24.69
CA ARG A 677 -15.57 -22.69 25.23
C ARG A 677 -14.32 -22.46 24.38
N ASN A 678 -13.54 -21.45 24.74
CA ASN A 678 -12.27 -21.15 24.08
C ASN A 678 -11.10 -21.66 24.96
N PRO A 679 -10.15 -22.47 24.44
CA PRO A 679 -9.05 -22.98 25.27
C PRO A 679 -8.04 -21.92 25.74
N TYR A 680 -8.08 -20.72 25.16
CA TYR A 680 -7.16 -19.62 25.42
C TYR A 680 -7.84 -18.39 26.02
N ARG A 681 -9.14 -18.48 26.33
CA ARG A 681 -9.90 -17.41 26.97
C ARG A 681 -11.07 -17.95 27.80
N ASP A 682 -11.16 -17.52 29.05
CA ASP A 682 -12.15 -17.99 30.02
C ASP A 682 -13.59 -17.57 29.69
N GLU A 683 -13.79 -16.32 29.23
CA GLU A 683 -15.10 -15.75 28.93
C GLU A 683 -15.23 -15.34 27.46
N PRO A 684 -16.34 -15.69 26.75
CA PRO A 684 -16.56 -15.32 25.34
C PRO A 684 -16.38 -13.82 25.08
N ALA A 685 -15.66 -13.46 24.01
CA ALA A 685 -15.52 -12.07 23.56
C ALA A 685 -16.77 -11.55 22.83
N GLY A 686 -17.68 -12.46 22.46
CA GLY A 686 -18.93 -12.19 21.78
C GLY A 686 -19.79 -13.45 21.66
N PRO A 687 -20.97 -13.36 21.02
CA PRO A 687 -21.86 -14.50 20.87
C PRO A 687 -21.23 -15.62 20.03
N GLU A 688 -21.59 -16.86 20.34
CA GLU A 688 -21.16 -18.01 19.54
C GLU A 688 -21.95 -18.08 18.23
N ILE A 689 -21.35 -17.51 17.18
CA ILE A 689 -21.93 -17.42 15.83
C ILE A 689 -20.99 -18.14 14.85
N PRO A 690 -21.50 -19.09 14.04
CA PRO A 690 -20.73 -19.66 12.94
C PRO A 690 -20.30 -18.58 11.95
N ALA A 691 -19.02 -18.61 11.57
CA ALA A 691 -18.42 -17.67 10.62
C ALA A 691 -17.62 -18.44 9.55
N PRO A 692 -18.27 -19.25 8.70
CA PRO A 692 -17.58 -20.06 7.70
C PRO A 692 -16.68 -19.24 6.75
N ALA A 693 -17.02 -18.00 6.42
CA ALA A 693 -16.16 -17.15 5.59
C ALA A 693 -14.89 -16.68 6.33
N ALA A 694 -14.82 -16.78 7.67
CA ALA A 694 -13.57 -16.55 8.42
C ALA A 694 -12.54 -17.68 8.24
N GLN A 695 -12.90 -18.77 7.54
CA GLN A 695 -11.95 -19.77 7.08
C GLN A 695 -11.07 -19.29 5.91
N CYS A 696 -11.38 -18.12 5.32
CA CYS A 696 -10.58 -17.48 4.27
C CYS A 696 -10.24 -18.40 3.07
N GLN A 697 -11.12 -19.34 2.73
CA GLN A 697 -10.86 -20.29 1.64
C GLN A 697 -10.85 -19.61 0.27
N GLY A 698 -9.98 -20.08 -0.62
CA GLY A 698 -9.78 -19.55 -1.96
C GLY A 698 -8.41 -18.89 -2.17
N PRO A 699 -8.23 -18.14 -3.27
CA PRO A 699 -6.94 -17.53 -3.61
C PRO A 699 -6.47 -16.51 -2.58
N LEU A 700 -5.21 -16.63 -2.18
CA LEU A 700 -4.49 -15.70 -1.33
C LEU A 700 -3.23 -15.23 -2.07
N SER A 701 -2.96 -13.92 -2.02
CA SER A 701 -1.65 -13.34 -2.36
C SER A 701 -1.20 -12.45 -1.21
N VAL A 702 0.04 -12.61 -0.77
CA VAL A 702 0.69 -11.80 0.27
C VAL A 702 2.00 -11.28 -0.28
N ARG A 703 2.21 -9.96 -0.19
CA ARG A 703 3.47 -9.31 -0.56
C ARG A 703 4.21 -8.83 0.69
N LEU A 704 5.51 -9.10 0.72
CA LEU A 704 6.45 -8.61 1.73
C LEU A 704 7.84 -8.44 1.11
N ALA A 705 8.76 -7.80 1.81
CA ALA A 705 10.17 -7.82 1.44
C ALA A 705 11.05 -8.17 2.65
N VAL A 706 12.18 -8.84 2.42
CA VAL A 706 13.10 -9.25 3.48
C VAL A 706 14.43 -8.53 3.32
N LEU A 707 14.89 -7.93 4.40
CA LEU A 707 16.09 -7.09 4.48
C LEU A 707 16.97 -7.54 5.65
N PRO A 708 18.06 -8.29 5.43
CA PRO A 708 19.13 -8.41 6.41
C PRO A 708 19.89 -7.08 6.52
N TYR A 709 20.27 -6.68 7.73
CA TYR A 709 21.00 -5.44 7.97
C TYR A 709 21.84 -5.48 9.26
N ALA A 710 22.95 -4.75 9.25
CA ALA A 710 23.75 -4.42 10.43
C ALA A 710 23.30 -3.10 11.08
N GLY A 711 23.60 -2.94 12.37
CA GLY A 711 23.24 -1.74 13.13
C GLY A 711 21.78 -1.71 13.59
N GLU A 712 21.23 -0.51 13.72
CA GLU A 712 19.89 -0.26 14.24
C GLU A 712 18.88 0.10 13.14
N TRP A 713 17.60 -0.23 13.36
CA TRP A 713 16.51 -0.02 12.38
C TRP A 713 16.41 1.43 11.85
N HIS A 714 16.73 2.42 12.69
CA HIS A 714 16.62 3.84 12.34
C HIS A 714 17.84 4.35 11.56
N GLU A 715 19.01 3.72 11.72
CA GLU A 715 20.23 4.03 10.97
C GLU A 715 20.13 3.52 9.52
N VAL A 716 19.51 2.35 9.35
CA VAL A 716 19.22 1.77 8.03
C VAL A 716 18.05 2.48 7.33
N GLY A 717 17.23 3.21 8.09
CA GLY A 717 16.12 3.99 7.55
C GLY A 717 14.91 3.15 7.16
N LEU A 718 14.52 2.16 8.00
CA LEU A 718 13.38 1.28 7.71
C LEU A 718 12.08 2.01 7.32
N PRO A 719 11.67 3.14 7.94
CA PRO A 719 10.47 3.87 7.50
C PRO A 719 10.54 4.32 6.03
N ARG A 720 11.72 4.75 5.57
CA ARG A 720 11.94 5.13 4.17
C ARG A 720 11.89 3.91 3.24
N LEU A 721 12.56 2.82 3.61
CA LEU A 721 12.57 1.59 2.80
C LEU A 721 11.16 0.99 2.70
N ALA A 722 10.35 1.08 3.77
CA ALA A 722 8.95 0.65 3.76
C ALA A 722 8.08 1.53 2.85
N GLU A 723 8.28 2.85 2.83
CA GLU A 723 7.66 3.76 1.85
C GLU A 723 8.08 3.39 0.40
N GLU A 724 9.36 3.12 0.16
CA GLU A 724 9.85 2.73 -1.17
C GLU A 724 9.29 1.36 -1.64
N PHE A 725 9.16 0.40 -0.72
CA PHE A 725 8.59 -0.92 -0.99
C PHE A 725 7.09 -0.84 -1.33
N ARG A 726 6.31 -0.07 -0.56
CA ARG A 726 4.84 -0.02 -0.65
C ARG A 726 4.32 0.87 -1.79
N HIS A 727 5.12 1.82 -2.27
CA HIS A 727 4.66 2.83 -3.23
C HIS A 727 5.48 2.79 -4.51
N ASP A 728 4.92 2.17 -5.54
CA ASP A 728 5.44 2.20 -6.90
C ASP A 728 5.17 3.56 -7.57
N LEU A 729 5.98 3.90 -8.58
CA LEU A 729 5.77 5.07 -9.44
C LEU A 729 4.50 4.88 -10.28
N LEU A 730 3.69 5.93 -10.42
CA LEU A 730 2.52 5.92 -11.29
C LEU A 730 2.93 6.21 -12.74
N ALA A 731 2.55 5.35 -13.68
CA ALA A 731 2.86 5.51 -15.09
C ALA A 731 1.59 5.74 -15.91
N VAL A 732 1.57 6.82 -16.69
CA VAL A 732 0.40 7.29 -17.43
C VAL A 732 0.79 7.53 -18.90
N PRO A 733 0.18 6.81 -19.86
CA PRO A 733 0.39 7.09 -21.28
C PRO A 733 -0.09 8.50 -21.67
N GLY A 734 0.72 9.24 -22.42
CA GLY A 734 0.33 10.56 -22.94
C GLY A 734 -0.70 10.45 -24.07
N ALA A 735 -1.66 11.38 -24.07
CA ALA A 735 -2.80 11.43 -24.99
C ALA A 735 -2.98 12.80 -25.68
N GLY A 736 -2.25 13.83 -25.25
CA GLY A 736 -2.34 15.19 -25.78
C GLY A 736 -1.91 15.31 -27.24
N ARG A 737 -2.56 16.21 -27.99
CA ARG A 737 -2.05 16.65 -29.31
C ARG A 737 -0.74 17.42 -29.08
N ALA A 738 0.19 17.37 -30.06
CA ALA A 738 1.49 18.02 -29.97
C ALA A 738 1.38 19.45 -29.38
N ALA A 739 2.23 19.71 -28.38
CA ALA A 739 2.14 20.79 -27.39
C ALA A 739 1.38 22.05 -27.88
N GLN A 740 0.18 22.28 -27.34
CA GLN A 740 -0.42 23.62 -27.33
C GLN A 740 0.10 24.35 -26.08
N PRO A 741 0.81 25.49 -26.22
CA PRO A 741 1.18 26.30 -25.08
C PRO A 741 -0.07 26.81 -24.34
N GLY A 742 -0.14 26.60 -23.02
CA GLY A 742 -1.03 27.38 -22.14
C GLY A 742 -2.40 26.80 -21.77
N ARG A 743 -2.67 25.51 -21.98
CA ARG A 743 -3.84 24.83 -21.37
C ARG A 743 -3.44 23.47 -20.79
N GLY A 744 -3.34 23.39 -19.45
CA GLY A 744 -2.98 22.19 -18.69
C GLY A 744 -1.67 22.34 -17.90
N PRO A 745 -1.39 21.45 -16.93
CA PRO A 745 -0.12 21.46 -16.20
C PRO A 745 1.05 21.34 -17.20
N ASP A 746 2.04 22.24 -17.14
CA ASP A 746 3.15 22.38 -18.11
C ASP A 746 3.76 21.04 -18.56
N ALA A 747 3.80 20.76 -19.87
CA ALA A 747 4.26 19.48 -20.46
C ALA A 747 5.72 19.05 -20.15
N GLY A 748 6.46 19.80 -19.32
CA GLY A 748 7.81 19.50 -18.85
C GLY A 748 7.85 18.76 -17.49
N PRO A 749 9.07 18.41 -17.03
CA PRO A 749 9.26 17.89 -15.68
C PRO A 749 8.76 18.91 -14.64
N GLY A 750 7.94 18.45 -13.71
CA GLY A 750 7.39 19.27 -12.63
C GLY A 750 7.93 18.80 -11.29
N VAL A 751 8.53 19.71 -10.52
CA VAL A 751 8.96 19.43 -9.14
C VAL A 751 7.78 19.72 -8.22
N GLY A 752 7.42 18.74 -7.37
CA GLY A 752 6.42 18.90 -6.33
C GLY A 752 7.01 19.48 -5.04
N LEU A 753 6.38 19.14 -3.92
CA LEU A 753 6.92 19.38 -2.59
C LEU A 753 7.98 18.33 -2.25
N SER A 754 9.06 18.71 -1.57
CA SER A 754 10.00 17.74 -0.99
C SER A 754 10.05 17.83 0.53
N VAL A 755 10.23 16.68 1.16
CA VAL A 755 10.42 16.51 2.59
C VAL A 755 11.67 15.67 2.80
N SER A 756 12.60 16.16 3.62
CA SER A 756 13.78 15.40 4.04
C SER A 756 14.04 15.53 5.53
N GLY A 757 14.84 14.61 6.07
CA GLY A 757 15.17 14.50 7.49
C GLY A 757 15.29 13.03 7.89
N GLU A 758 16.14 12.74 8.87
CA GLU A 758 16.30 11.37 9.36
C GLU A 758 15.03 10.91 10.08
N GLY A 759 14.46 9.79 9.63
CA GLY A 759 13.20 9.25 10.14
C GLY A 759 11.98 10.16 9.93
N VAL A 760 12.06 11.19 9.08
CA VAL A 760 10.91 12.07 8.81
C VAL A 760 10.01 11.46 7.74
N VAL A 761 8.81 11.06 8.15
CA VAL A 761 7.78 10.48 7.29
C VAL A 761 6.70 11.53 7.01
N MET A 762 6.29 11.66 5.74
CA MET A 762 5.10 12.44 5.40
C MET A 762 3.87 11.54 5.56
N ALA A 763 3.09 11.76 6.62
CA ALA A 763 1.88 10.98 6.88
C ALA A 763 0.73 11.37 5.93
N ALA A 764 0.59 12.66 5.58
CA ALA A 764 -0.47 13.14 4.69
C ALA A 764 -0.04 14.41 3.94
N LEU A 765 -0.59 14.60 2.73
CA LEU A 765 -0.54 15.83 1.96
C LEU A 765 -1.90 16.06 1.29
N ARG A 766 -2.55 17.18 1.58
CA ARG A 766 -3.86 17.53 1.01
C ARG A 766 -4.01 19.03 0.81
N GLU A 767 -5.02 19.41 0.05
CA GLU A 767 -5.46 20.80 -0.06
C GLU A 767 -6.54 21.08 1.00
N ARG A 768 -6.46 22.23 1.66
CA ARG A 768 -7.43 22.71 2.65
C ARG A 768 -7.46 24.23 2.65
N ASP A 769 -8.64 24.81 2.41
CA ASP A 769 -8.89 26.26 2.46
C ASP A 769 -7.91 27.10 1.61
N GLY A 770 -7.55 26.60 0.43
CA GLY A 770 -6.61 27.23 -0.50
C GLY A 770 -5.13 27.00 -0.18
N ARG A 771 -4.81 26.22 0.87
CA ARG A 771 -3.46 25.93 1.34
C ARG A 771 -3.13 24.45 1.19
N LEU A 772 -1.84 24.13 1.09
CA LEU A 772 -1.39 22.75 1.22
C LEU A 772 -1.15 22.44 2.70
N GLU A 773 -1.86 21.43 3.22
CA GLU A 773 -1.62 20.88 4.55
C GLU A 773 -0.71 19.65 4.43
N VAL A 774 0.37 19.65 5.20
CA VAL A 774 1.35 18.56 5.27
C VAL A 774 1.44 18.07 6.70
N ARG A 775 1.28 16.75 6.89
CA ARG A 775 1.52 16.12 8.19
C ARG A 775 2.80 15.31 8.15
N LEU A 776 3.68 15.57 9.09
CA LEU A 776 4.99 14.95 9.24
C LEU A 776 5.05 14.20 10.56
N VAL A 777 5.80 13.10 10.57
CA VAL A 777 6.07 12.30 11.77
C VAL A 777 7.56 12.05 11.84
N ALA A 778 8.16 12.33 13.00
CA ALA A 778 9.55 12.00 13.28
C ALA A 778 9.66 10.57 13.82
N GLU A 779 9.58 9.56 12.96
CA GLU A 779 9.79 8.14 13.32
C GLU A 779 11.28 7.84 13.55
N TYR A 780 11.83 8.54 14.53
CA TYR A 780 13.23 8.53 14.89
C TYR A 780 13.38 8.57 16.41
N PRO A 781 14.31 7.82 17.00
CA PRO A 781 14.43 7.73 18.45
C PRO A 781 15.06 8.97 19.10
N THR A 782 15.62 9.88 18.29
CA THR A 782 16.24 11.13 18.76
C THR A 782 15.64 12.35 18.05
N VAL A 783 16.02 13.54 18.50
CA VAL A 783 15.56 14.80 17.88
C VAL A 783 16.08 14.87 16.44
N THR A 784 15.20 15.15 15.49
CA THR A 784 15.51 15.26 14.07
C THR A 784 15.09 16.63 13.52
N GLU A 785 15.61 16.99 12.35
CA GLU A 785 15.19 18.19 11.60
C GLU A 785 14.42 17.74 10.35
N ALA A 786 13.15 18.15 10.25
CA ALA A 786 12.40 18.06 9.01
C ALA A 786 12.64 19.31 8.17
N VAL A 787 13.00 19.11 6.90
CA VAL A 787 13.20 20.17 5.90
C VAL A 787 12.17 19.99 4.81
N VAL A 788 11.27 20.96 4.69
CA VAL A 788 10.22 20.98 3.66
C VAL A 788 10.57 22.04 2.63
N ARG A 789 10.59 21.68 1.34
CA ARG A 789 10.89 22.59 0.23
C ARG A 789 9.82 22.56 -0.85
N GLY A 790 9.50 23.71 -1.41
CA GLY A 790 8.50 23.82 -2.49
C GLY A 790 8.31 25.26 -2.96
N GLY A 791 7.27 25.48 -3.78
CA GLY A 791 6.94 26.79 -4.35
C GLY A 791 6.20 27.76 -3.43
N PHE A 792 6.17 27.52 -2.12
CA PHE A 792 5.42 28.32 -1.15
C PHE A 792 6.24 29.51 -0.62
N THR A 793 5.55 30.57 -0.22
CA THR A 793 6.13 31.82 0.31
C THR A 793 5.79 32.03 1.78
N ALA A 794 4.73 31.39 2.28
CA ALA A 794 4.29 31.47 3.67
C ALA A 794 3.96 30.09 4.25
N ALA A 795 4.12 29.94 5.57
CA ALA A 795 3.82 28.70 6.27
C ALA A 795 3.36 28.94 7.71
N TRP A 796 2.57 28.00 8.24
CA TRP A 796 2.08 27.99 9.63
C TRP A 796 2.15 26.59 10.22
N THR A 797 2.39 26.45 11.52
CA THR A 797 2.02 25.20 12.20
C THR A 797 0.51 25.11 12.28
N ALA A 798 0.00 23.89 12.28
CA ALA A 798 -1.41 23.60 12.54
C ALA A 798 -1.55 22.65 13.74
N ASP A 799 -2.70 22.73 14.41
CA ASP A 799 -3.07 21.77 15.44
C ASP A 799 -3.40 20.40 14.84
N ALA A 800 -3.81 19.45 15.69
CA ALA A 800 -4.16 18.10 15.24
C ALA A 800 -5.37 18.05 14.29
N LEU A 801 -6.27 19.05 14.35
CA LEU A 801 -7.48 19.17 13.54
C LEU A 801 -7.24 19.98 12.24
N GLY A 802 -6.04 20.53 12.06
CA GLY A 802 -5.66 21.30 10.88
C GLY A 802 -5.97 22.80 11.00
N SER A 803 -6.19 23.34 12.20
CA SER A 803 -6.37 24.78 12.39
C SER A 803 -4.99 25.46 12.45
N PRO A 804 -4.73 26.54 11.68
CA PRO A 804 -3.49 27.30 11.78
C PRO A 804 -3.27 27.87 13.19
N VAL A 805 -2.06 27.71 13.73
CA VAL A 805 -1.71 28.14 15.10
C VAL A 805 -0.72 29.31 15.08
N ARG A 806 0.47 29.12 14.51
CA ARG A 806 1.53 30.14 14.49
C ARG A 806 2.28 30.16 13.16
N PRO A 807 2.70 31.33 12.67
CA PRO A 807 3.51 31.42 11.45
C PRO A 807 4.88 30.78 11.64
N LEU A 808 5.44 30.26 10.56
CA LEU A 808 6.77 29.67 10.45
C LEU A 808 7.64 30.51 9.51
N PRO A 809 8.94 30.66 9.80
CA PRO A 809 9.84 31.37 8.90
C PRO A 809 10.06 30.56 7.62
N VAL A 810 9.74 31.16 6.48
CA VAL A 810 10.05 30.63 5.14
C VAL A 810 11.26 31.37 4.58
N ARG A 811 12.24 30.64 4.06
CA ARG A 811 13.40 31.20 3.34
C ARG A 811 13.62 30.42 2.05
N ASP A 812 13.57 31.10 0.91
CA ASP A 812 13.78 30.48 -0.42
C ASP A 812 12.93 29.21 -0.62
N GLY A 813 11.64 29.29 -0.29
CA GLY A 813 10.70 28.16 -0.40
C GLY A 813 11.01 27.00 0.55
N CYS A 814 11.69 27.25 1.67
CA CYS A 814 12.11 26.24 2.64
C CYS A 814 11.60 26.56 4.05
N VAL A 815 11.06 25.54 4.72
CA VAL A 815 10.70 25.52 6.14
C VAL A 815 11.50 24.42 6.83
N ARG A 816 12.00 24.72 8.03
CA ARG A 816 12.75 23.76 8.87
C ARG A 816 12.04 23.62 10.21
N LEU A 817 11.80 22.38 10.62
CA LEU A 817 11.14 22.05 11.87
C LEU A 817 12.06 21.16 12.68
N ARG A 818 12.37 21.58 13.91
CA ARG A 818 13.01 20.70 14.88
C ARG A 818 11.93 19.84 15.53
N LEU A 819 12.00 18.53 15.32
CA LEU A 819 11.01 17.56 15.80
C LEU A 819 11.60 16.71 16.92
N ARG A 820 10.85 16.53 18.00
CA ARG A 820 11.14 15.57 19.08
C ARG A 820 10.94 14.14 18.57
N PRO A 821 11.50 13.13 19.26
CA PRO A 821 11.26 11.72 18.92
C PRO A 821 9.76 11.43 18.84
N PHE A 822 9.32 10.86 17.72
CA PHE A 822 7.92 10.48 17.44
C PHE A 822 6.93 11.65 17.46
N GLU A 823 7.41 12.89 17.27
CA GLU A 823 6.54 14.06 17.17
C GLU A 823 5.77 14.07 15.85
N ILE A 824 4.45 14.29 15.95
CA ILE A 824 3.56 14.54 14.82
C ILE A 824 3.44 16.06 14.67
N ALA A 825 3.86 16.58 13.52
CA ALA A 825 3.79 18.00 13.19
C ALA A 825 2.94 18.21 11.94
N THR A 826 1.94 19.09 12.04
CA THR A 826 1.14 19.52 10.89
C THR A 826 1.52 20.94 10.53
N ILE A 827 1.70 21.22 9.24
CA ILE A 827 1.96 22.56 8.72
C ILE A 827 1.07 22.89 7.54
N HIS A 828 0.76 24.17 7.37
CA HIS A 828 0.11 24.73 6.18
C HIS A 828 1.11 25.52 5.37
N LEU A 829 1.03 25.43 4.04
CA LEU A 829 1.89 26.10 3.08
C LEU A 829 1.02 26.91 2.10
N SER A 830 1.40 28.16 1.83
CA SER A 830 0.71 29.07 0.89
C SER A 830 1.69 29.69 -0.10
N GLU A 831 1.22 29.96 -1.33
CA GLU A 831 2.00 30.59 -2.40
C GLU A 831 1.91 32.12 -2.42
N ASP A 832 0.99 32.73 -1.65
CA ASP A 832 0.64 34.18 -1.56
C ASP A 832 1.01 35.08 -2.76
#